data_AF-F3YXK8-F1
#
_entry.id   AF-F3YXK8-F1
#
_cell.length_a   1.000
_cell.length_b   1.000
_cell.length_c   1.000
_cell.angle_alpha   90.00
_cell.angle_beta   90.00
_cell.angle_gamma   90.00
#
_symmetry.space_group_name_H-M   'P 1'
#
loop_
_entity.id
_entity.type
_entity.pdbx_description
1 polymer ?
#
loop_
_entity_poly.entity_id
_entity_poly.type
_entity_poly.pdbx_seq_one_letter_code
_entity_poly.pdbx_strand_id
1 'polypeptide(L)'
;MSLLLLVLMVCPCPGMAEETWTVSDLGDENKPNTLRYIINIANEGVLDVDVIDLTHLSGTILLWSPLVINMPSPGTIKRKLTIIGPGADVLAIDGRNLVRCLEVLAGEITIRGLTVRNGRAPTDPALGSLYGGCISFSGNYLTLEDCIVENGTAMSGGCIAGFNNLTLRRTTVRNGVVEGTASYGGRGGGISGFGLMEDCTVIGCRANRYGGGVFHGTANTTASIIRSTIVDCHVPPGDTGGGGIAKTDEGGLQIRDSLIRGCSAGRYGGGIYFKGTPPTSYGTPTAHLELINCTLTDNSAGTEGESGFSNAGAIYAHGRTYADFCTITRNSAADKVGGGVFREGPVVFKNSILSGNTASAAPYDYDDSGAVMEIFGGNVAPHAGGGALADPMLREVLAGGATVGYLPEQDSPALDGAMDCSGFVGDTITTDARGKTRPQGVECDAGAFEFQLPVADAGADRSVHKWDDVLLDGATSTPGEDGAITSWQWTQTGGSPSVTLNGADTELAVFEAPEVSLNEILTFRLTVTTTHGYTAEDTVAVTVISTPKPPVANAGPDQNVAAGASVTLDGSASSDPNGDSLTYSWTQTGGTPAVTLTGANTKQPTFTAPSTSHGATLVFRLTVKDITLMTHTDTVTVNVSPAPVSPVANAGPDQNAAAGVTVTLNGSASTDLNGDSLIYSWTQTGGTPTVTLTGANTAQPYFTAPSVMLNTVLVFSLTVTDPGGLSSTDTVAITVAHVESAPVANAGADQSVAAGATVTLDGSASSDANGDTLTYSWLQTGGTSVSLTGANTARPSFIAPSVSLGGATLFFTLTVTDTGGLSHSDTVTVNVARTEMPPVANAGGDRAVVVGDDVTLDGRASSDANGDSLTYSWTQTGGTSIGLLTDADTAQPSFIAPALATTLTFTLTVTDPGGLWSSDTVNVVVNPTYVAYPPVANAGADRSVATGATVALDGRASSDPNGDALIYSWAQIGGTGVSLTGANTAQPRFTAPDQAITLTFTLTVRDPGGLTDSDTVTVTVTESTGDGDGGGSGGGGGGGGCAFDPSAGYDPLGLEWLLLLAAMLLVRLRRLRRAS
;
A
#
# COMPACT_ATOMS: atom_id res chain seq x y z
N MET A 1 -89.04 -30.10 2.67
CA MET A 1 -88.71 -30.56 1.30
C MET A 1 -87.40 -29.91 0.89
N SER A 2 -86.39 -30.59 0.33
CA SER A 2 -86.21 -32.04 0.18
C SER A 2 -84.71 -32.38 0.04
N LEU A 3 -84.42 -33.66 0.28
CA LEU A 3 -83.16 -34.40 0.22
C LEU A 3 -82.15 -34.04 -0.92
N LEU A 4 -80.85 -34.05 -0.59
CA LEU A 4 -79.80 -34.98 -1.12
C LEU A 4 -78.50 -34.37 -1.71
N LEU A 5 -77.37 -35.03 -1.38
CA LEU A 5 -76.10 -35.21 -2.13
C LEU A 5 -74.88 -34.25 -1.90
N LEU A 6 -73.93 -34.75 -1.11
CA LEU A 6 -72.45 -34.86 -1.30
C LEU A 6 -71.61 -33.70 -1.93
N VAL A 7 -70.38 -33.53 -1.37
CA VAL A 7 -69.12 -32.97 -1.95
C VAL A 7 -68.61 -31.58 -1.43
N LEU A 8 -67.32 -31.56 -1.02
CA LEU A 8 -66.33 -30.46 -0.82
C LEU A 8 -66.47 -29.36 0.28
N MET A 9 -65.47 -29.35 1.20
CA MET A 9 -64.81 -28.21 1.90
C MET A 9 -65.69 -27.32 2.84
N VAL A 10 -65.20 -26.42 3.74
CA VAL A 10 -63.96 -25.60 3.85
C VAL A 10 -63.48 -25.48 5.33
N CYS A 11 -62.25 -24.97 5.54
CA CYS A 11 -61.54 -24.60 6.79
C CYS A 11 -62.30 -23.74 7.84
N PRO A 12 -61.78 -23.66 9.10
CA PRO A 12 -62.44 -22.98 10.23
C PRO A 12 -62.12 -21.47 10.36
N CYS A 13 -62.97 -20.75 11.10
CA CYS A 13 -62.72 -19.41 11.68
C CYS A 13 -63.70 -19.10 12.84
N PRO A 14 -63.48 -18.07 13.68
CA PRO A 14 -63.59 -18.23 15.14
C PRO A 14 -64.86 -17.66 15.80
N GLY A 15 -65.10 -18.10 17.04
CA GLY A 15 -66.09 -17.56 17.96
C GLY A 15 -66.31 -18.44 19.19
N MET A 16 -65.38 -18.42 20.15
CA MET A 16 -65.47 -19.24 21.36
C MET A 16 -66.59 -18.74 22.29
N ALA A 17 -67.53 -19.62 22.61
CA ALA A 17 -68.15 -19.63 23.93
C ALA A 17 -67.24 -20.42 24.88
N GLU A 18 -67.23 -20.11 26.18
CA GLU A 18 -66.50 -20.91 27.16
C GLU A 18 -67.14 -22.31 27.27
N GLU A 19 -66.45 -23.34 26.78
CA GLU A 19 -66.92 -24.71 26.95
C GLU A 19 -66.85 -25.09 28.44
N THR A 20 -68.01 -25.49 28.97
CA THR A 20 -68.18 -25.83 30.39
C THR A 20 -68.53 -27.31 30.49
N TRP A 21 -67.60 -28.12 30.99
CA TRP A 21 -67.80 -29.56 31.15
C TRP A 21 -68.11 -29.90 32.60
N THR A 22 -69.10 -30.77 32.85
CA THR A 22 -69.51 -31.16 34.20
C THR A 22 -69.20 -32.63 34.45
N VAL A 23 -68.24 -32.92 35.34
CA VAL A 23 -67.87 -34.31 35.66
C VAL A 23 -68.63 -34.78 36.90
N SER A 24 -69.60 -35.68 36.69
CA SER A 24 -70.55 -36.13 37.72
C SER A 24 -70.25 -37.47 38.39
N ASP A 25 -69.36 -38.28 37.79
CA ASP A 25 -68.95 -39.60 38.30
C ASP A 25 -67.49 -39.85 37.86
N LEU A 26 -66.73 -40.55 38.70
CA LEU A 26 -65.28 -40.75 38.56
C LEU A 26 -64.92 -42.10 37.93
N GLY A 27 -65.81 -43.10 38.00
CA GLY A 27 -65.44 -44.51 37.83
C GLY A 27 -66.00 -45.26 36.63
N ASP A 28 -66.98 -44.71 35.89
CA ASP A 28 -67.66 -45.44 34.81
C ASP A 28 -67.11 -45.07 33.42
N GLU A 29 -66.34 -45.98 32.84
CA GLU A 29 -65.67 -45.84 31.54
C GLU A 29 -66.62 -45.74 30.33
N ASN A 30 -67.91 -46.07 30.49
CA ASN A 30 -68.90 -46.15 29.40
C ASN A 30 -69.95 -45.01 29.46
N LYS A 31 -69.88 -44.10 30.44
CA LYS A 31 -70.82 -42.97 30.58
C LYS A 31 -70.23 -41.66 30.05
N PRO A 32 -70.90 -40.95 29.14
CA PRO A 32 -70.55 -39.57 28.80
C PRO A 32 -70.42 -38.67 30.04
N ASN A 33 -69.37 -37.85 30.06
CA ASN A 33 -69.02 -36.91 31.13
C ASN A 33 -68.51 -37.55 32.45
N THR A 34 -68.02 -38.79 32.45
CA THR A 34 -67.09 -39.22 33.51
C THR A 34 -65.66 -38.86 33.15
N LEU A 35 -64.79 -38.70 34.15
CA LEU A 35 -63.38 -38.43 33.87
C LEU A 35 -62.73 -39.58 33.11
N ARG A 36 -63.07 -40.85 33.42
CA ARG A 36 -62.53 -42.01 32.72
C ARG A 36 -62.99 -42.09 31.26
N TYR A 37 -64.23 -41.71 30.95
CA TYR A 37 -64.73 -41.64 29.56
C TYR A 37 -64.03 -40.54 28.75
N ILE A 38 -63.83 -39.35 29.34
CA ILE A 38 -63.10 -38.24 28.72
C ILE A 38 -61.63 -38.63 28.46
N ILE A 39 -60.97 -39.25 29.45
CA ILE A 39 -59.61 -39.82 29.29
C ILE A 39 -59.59 -40.89 28.19
N ASN A 40 -60.55 -41.82 28.16
CA ASN A 40 -60.57 -42.88 27.15
C ASN A 40 -60.74 -42.33 25.73
N ILE A 41 -61.52 -41.26 25.52
CA ILE A 41 -61.64 -40.59 24.21
C ILE A 41 -60.34 -39.90 23.80
N ALA A 42 -59.62 -39.28 24.75
CA ALA A 42 -58.30 -38.69 24.47
C ALA A 42 -57.24 -39.78 24.17
N ASN A 43 -57.38 -40.97 24.76
CA ASN A 43 -56.35 -42.01 24.77
C ASN A 43 -56.66 -43.23 23.85
N GLU A 44 -57.53 -43.12 22.84
CA GLU A 44 -57.73 -44.18 21.82
C GLU A 44 -56.49 -44.33 20.89
N GLY A 45 -55.44 -45.01 21.36
CA GLY A 45 -54.38 -45.51 20.47
C GLY A 45 -53.03 -45.89 21.08
N VAL A 46 -52.72 -45.53 22.33
CA VAL A 46 -51.33 -45.57 22.86
C VAL A 46 -51.19 -46.48 24.09
N LEU A 47 -50.01 -47.10 24.24
CA LEU A 47 -49.60 -47.89 25.40
C LEU A 47 -48.28 -47.36 26.01
N ASP A 48 -48.11 -47.65 27.30
CA ASP A 48 -46.86 -47.68 28.08
C ASP A 48 -46.32 -46.43 28.79
N VAL A 49 -46.93 -45.25 28.65
CA VAL A 49 -46.92 -44.21 29.71
C VAL A 49 -48.31 -43.62 29.86
N ASP A 50 -48.80 -43.50 31.09
CA ASP A 50 -50.08 -42.85 31.38
C ASP A 50 -49.91 -41.32 31.34
N VAL A 51 -50.07 -40.77 30.14
CA VAL A 51 -50.27 -39.33 29.92
C VAL A 51 -51.77 -39.06 29.82
N ILE A 52 -52.21 -38.00 30.49
CA ILE A 52 -53.52 -37.38 30.28
C ILE A 52 -53.27 -36.05 29.57
N ASP A 53 -53.42 -36.07 28.25
CA ASP A 53 -53.30 -34.87 27.42
C ASP A 53 -54.65 -34.13 27.37
N LEU A 54 -54.63 -32.88 27.82
CA LEU A 54 -55.77 -31.96 27.81
C LEU A 54 -55.46 -30.72 26.95
N THR A 55 -54.37 -30.70 26.18
CA THR A 55 -53.93 -29.54 25.37
C THR A 55 -54.91 -29.14 24.28
N HIS A 56 -55.82 -30.03 23.90
CA HIS A 56 -56.91 -29.79 22.95
C HIS A 56 -58.19 -29.21 23.58
N LEU A 57 -58.21 -29.04 24.91
CA LEU A 57 -59.34 -28.48 25.65
C LEU A 57 -59.11 -27.00 26.00
N SER A 58 -60.18 -26.27 26.28
CA SER A 58 -60.15 -24.92 26.87
C SER A 58 -61.47 -24.63 27.59
N GLY A 59 -61.46 -23.76 28.60
CA GLY A 59 -62.65 -23.41 29.40
C GLY A 59 -62.59 -23.95 30.84
N THR A 60 -63.73 -24.42 31.38
CA THR A 60 -63.82 -24.83 32.79
C THR A 60 -64.44 -26.22 32.98
N ILE A 61 -63.73 -27.09 33.71
CA ILE A 61 -64.21 -28.39 34.19
C ILE A 61 -64.80 -28.20 35.60
N LEU A 62 -66.11 -28.37 35.74
CA LEU A 62 -66.83 -28.30 37.01
C LEU A 62 -66.92 -29.69 37.65
N LEU A 63 -66.28 -29.86 38.81
CA LEU A 63 -66.32 -31.11 39.58
C LEU A 63 -67.59 -31.19 40.43
N TRP A 64 -68.18 -32.39 40.54
CA TRP A 64 -69.24 -32.72 41.53
C TRP A 64 -68.75 -33.63 42.68
N SER A 65 -67.52 -34.14 42.61
CA SER A 65 -66.81 -34.88 43.66
C SER A 65 -65.30 -34.69 43.53
N PRO A 66 -64.50 -34.83 44.61
CA PRO A 66 -63.04 -34.69 44.54
C PRO A 66 -62.38 -35.71 43.59
N LEU A 67 -61.40 -35.26 42.81
CA LEU A 67 -60.59 -36.15 41.96
C LEU A 67 -59.54 -36.87 42.81
N VAL A 68 -59.86 -38.10 43.24
CA VAL A 68 -58.93 -38.97 43.96
C VAL A 68 -58.00 -39.67 42.97
N ILE A 69 -56.71 -39.35 43.03
CA ILE A 69 -55.65 -39.98 42.23
C ILE A 69 -54.85 -40.89 43.16
N ASN A 70 -55.01 -42.20 42.99
CA ASN A 70 -54.34 -43.21 43.79
C ASN A 70 -53.79 -44.31 42.86
N MET A 71 -52.49 -44.59 42.95
CA MET A 71 -51.86 -45.70 42.22
C MET A 71 -51.71 -46.94 43.14
N PRO A 72 -52.68 -47.88 43.16
CA PRO A 72 -52.47 -49.19 43.75
C PRO A 72 -51.51 -50.06 42.92
N SER A 73 -51.16 -51.23 43.46
CA SER A 73 -50.28 -52.24 42.86
C SER A 73 -50.79 -52.76 41.50
N PRO A 74 -49.93 -53.39 40.65
CA PRO A 74 -49.98 -53.23 39.20
C PRO A 74 -51.25 -53.77 38.54
N GLY A 75 -51.84 -52.96 37.67
CA GLY A 75 -53.00 -53.32 36.85
C GLY A 75 -53.33 -52.31 35.75
N THR A 76 -53.26 -51.00 36.02
CA THR A 76 -53.84 -49.98 35.11
C THR A 76 -53.12 -48.63 35.02
N ILE A 77 -52.01 -48.40 35.75
CA ILE A 77 -51.12 -47.23 35.58
C ILE A 77 -49.66 -47.69 35.73
N LYS A 78 -48.75 -47.28 34.84
CA LYS A 78 -47.33 -47.68 34.80
C LYS A 78 -46.42 -46.73 35.58
N ARG A 79 -46.61 -46.72 36.90
CA ARG A 79 -45.76 -46.09 37.95
C ARG A 79 -45.65 -44.56 37.97
N LYS A 80 -45.71 -43.88 36.83
CA LYS A 80 -45.76 -42.41 36.73
C LYS A 80 -47.04 -41.98 36.02
N LEU A 81 -47.53 -40.78 36.33
CA LEU A 81 -48.66 -40.14 35.67
C LEU A 81 -48.30 -38.69 35.34
N THR A 82 -48.50 -38.29 34.09
CA THR A 82 -48.31 -36.89 33.66
C THR A 82 -49.65 -36.34 33.17
N ILE A 83 -50.07 -35.19 33.69
CA ILE A 83 -51.25 -34.47 33.23
C ILE A 83 -50.77 -33.18 32.55
N ILE A 84 -51.07 -33.02 31.26
CA ILE A 84 -50.62 -31.89 30.44
C ILE A 84 -51.82 -31.04 30.06
N GLY A 85 -51.91 -29.84 30.63
CA GLY A 85 -52.91 -28.85 30.24
C GLY A 85 -52.48 -27.96 29.07
N PRO A 86 -53.43 -27.22 28.48
CA PRO A 86 -53.20 -26.26 27.38
C PRO A 86 -52.50 -24.96 27.82
N GLY A 87 -52.18 -24.81 29.11
CA GLY A 87 -51.76 -23.56 29.74
C GLY A 87 -52.76 -23.16 30.83
N ALA A 88 -52.26 -22.68 31.98
CA ALA A 88 -53.10 -22.51 33.17
C ALA A 88 -54.24 -21.50 32.99
N ASP A 89 -54.04 -20.44 32.22
CA ASP A 89 -55.08 -19.46 31.88
C ASP A 89 -56.13 -19.98 30.88
N VAL A 90 -55.88 -21.13 30.24
CA VAL A 90 -56.73 -21.71 29.18
C VAL A 90 -57.67 -22.80 29.71
N LEU A 91 -57.31 -23.53 30.78
CA LEU A 91 -58.13 -24.59 31.36
C LEU A 91 -58.14 -24.60 32.89
N ALA A 92 -59.34 -24.48 33.48
CA ALA A 92 -59.56 -24.49 34.92
C ALA A 92 -60.35 -25.71 35.41
N ILE A 93 -59.85 -26.37 36.46
CA ILE A 93 -60.56 -27.38 37.25
C ILE A 93 -61.16 -26.67 38.48
N ASP A 94 -62.49 -26.59 38.53
CA ASP A 94 -63.23 -25.86 39.57
C ASP A 94 -63.91 -26.82 40.56
N GLY A 95 -63.45 -26.78 41.80
CA GLY A 95 -63.99 -27.56 42.91
C GLY A 95 -65.31 -27.03 43.46
N ARG A 96 -65.71 -25.78 43.19
CA ARG A 96 -66.98 -25.18 43.65
C ARG A 96 -67.32 -25.40 45.14
N ASN A 97 -66.32 -25.36 46.03
CA ASN A 97 -66.36 -25.66 47.47
C ASN A 97 -66.60 -27.15 47.85
N LEU A 98 -66.23 -28.09 46.96
CA LEU A 98 -66.07 -29.50 47.32
C LEU A 98 -64.98 -29.71 48.37
N VAL A 99 -65.06 -30.86 49.06
CA VAL A 99 -64.10 -31.34 50.08
C VAL A 99 -62.63 -31.24 49.65
N ARG A 100 -62.34 -31.31 48.35
CA ARG A 100 -61.11 -30.85 47.69
C ARG A 100 -61.25 -30.98 46.18
N CYS A 101 -60.33 -30.38 45.41
CA CYS A 101 -60.32 -30.55 43.95
C CYS A 101 -59.57 -31.83 43.58
N LEU A 102 -58.31 -31.98 44.01
CA LEU A 102 -57.46 -33.15 43.77
C LEU A 102 -56.95 -33.75 45.09
N GLU A 103 -56.98 -35.08 45.20
CA GLU A 103 -56.45 -35.86 46.32
C GLU A 103 -55.47 -36.93 45.80
N VAL A 104 -54.18 -36.63 45.86
CA VAL A 104 -53.10 -37.52 45.40
C VAL A 104 -52.63 -38.40 46.56
N LEU A 105 -53.05 -39.66 46.57
CA LEU A 105 -52.77 -40.60 47.66
C LEU A 105 -51.46 -41.38 47.51
N ALA A 106 -51.08 -41.74 46.27
CA ALA A 106 -49.89 -42.54 45.98
C ALA A 106 -49.42 -42.36 44.53
N GLY A 107 -48.10 -42.46 44.30
CA GLY A 107 -47.47 -42.40 42.97
C GLY A 107 -46.43 -41.29 42.82
N GLU A 108 -45.81 -41.23 41.65
CA GLU A 108 -45.00 -40.11 41.15
C GLU A 108 -45.82 -39.41 40.05
N ILE A 109 -46.12 -38.12 40.24
CA ILE A 109 -47.07 -37.39 39.40
C ILE A 109 -46.51 -36.02 39.00
N THR A 110 -46.69 -35.65 37.74
CA THR A 110 -46.43 -34.29 37.25
C THR A 110 -47.71 -33.70 36.67
N ILE A 111 -48.03 -32.46 37.04
CA ILE A 111 -49.16 -31.70 36.50
C ILE A 111 -48.60 -30.41 35.90
N ARG A 112 -48.95 -30.14 34.63
CA ARG A 112 -48.48 -28.99 33.87
C ARG A 112 -49.62 -28.14 33.33
N GLY A 113 -49.49 -26.81 33.32
CA GLY A 113 -50.35 -25.94 32.52
C GLY A 113 -51.84 -25.97 32.88
N LEU A 114 -52.20 -26.05 34.17
CA LEU A 114 -53.60 -26.08 34.63
C LEU A 114 -53.88 -25.07 35.76
N THR A 115 -55.10 -24.52 35.77
CA THR A 115 -55.69 -23.87 36.95
C THR A 115 -56.46 -24.90 37.79
N VAL A 116 -56.29 -24.88 39.12
CA VAL A 116 -57.07 -25.67 40.09
C VAL A 116 -57.61 -24.74 41.18
N ARG A 117 -58.94 -24.60 41.29
CA ARG A 117 -59.54 -23.58 42.17
C ARG A 117 -60.73 -24.02 43.00
N ASN A 118 -61.01 -23.23 44.05
CA ASN A 118 -62.23 -23.28 44.85
C ASN A 118 -62.48 -24.63 45.57
N GLY A 119 -61.45 -25.25 46.16
CA GLY A 119 -61.59 -26.47 46.98
C GLY A 119 -61.57 -26.15 48.49
N ARG A 120 -62.39 -26.85 49.30
CA ARG A 120 -62.57 -26.60 50.74
C ARG A 120 -62.60 -27.88 51.58
N ALA A 121 -61.49 -28.20 52.23
CA ALA A 121 -61.34 -29.35 53.11
C ALA A 121 -62.09 -29.18 54.45
N PRO A 122 -62.45 -30.29 55.14
CA PRO A 122 -63.27 -30.24 56.35
C PRO A 122 -62.52 -29.61 57.53
N THR A 123 -63.22 -28.78 58.30
CA THR A 123 -62.67 -28.11 59.50
C THR A 123 -62.97 -28.85 60.81
N ASP A 124 -63.53 -30.06 60.73
CA ASP A 124 -63.81 -30.93 61.87
C ASP A 124 -62.81 -32.10 61.88
N PRO A 125 -61.94 -32.21 62.91
CA PRO A 125 -60.99 -33.31 63.06
C PRO A 125 -61.59 -34.72 63.03
N ALA A 126 -62.90 -34.88 63.26
CA ALA A 126 -63.58 -36.16 63.19
C ALA A 126 -63.92 -36.64 61.76
N LEU A 127 -63.83 -35.77 60.74
CA LEU A 127 -64.33 -36.06 59.38
C LEU A 127 -63.26 -36.50 58.36
N GLY A 128 -62.00 -36.65 58.77
CA GLY A 128 -60.91 -37.11 57.89
C GLY A 128 -60.14 -35.97 57.20
N SER A 129 -59.19 -36.31 56.31
CA SER A 129 -58.04 -35.47 55.90
C SER A 129 -58.31 -33.95 55.86
N LEU A 130 -57.61 -33.24 56.75
CA LEU A 130 -57.77 -31.84 57.11
C LEU A 130 -56.84 -30.89 56.31
N TYR A 131 -56.17 -31.45 55.29
CA TYR A 131 -55.04 -30.88 54.58
C TYR A 131 -55.41 -30.63 53.11
N GLY A 132 -54.94 -29.51 52.53
CA GLY A 132 -54.96 -29.28 51.08
C GLY A 132 -56.36 -28.99 50.52
N GLY A 133 -56.75 -27.72 50.51
CA GLY A 133 -58.11 -27.33 50.07
C GLY A 133 -58.33 -27.57 48.58
N CYS A 134 -57.42 -27.10 47.73
CA CYS A 134 -57.44 -27.42 46.30
C CYS A 134 -56.70 -28.73 46.00
N ILE A 135 -55.49 -28.90 46.51
CA ILE A 135 -54.64 -30.08 46.27
C ILE A 135 -54.13 -30.63 47.61
N SER A 136 -54.46 -31.91 47.88
CA SER A 136 -53.91 -32.69 48.99
C SER A 136 -52.98 -33.79 48.46
N PHE A 137 -51.73 -33.84 48.91
CA PHE A 137 -50.72 -34.79 48.47
C PHE A 137 -50.13 -35.61 49.63
N SER A 138 -50.21 -36.94 49.52
CA SER A 138 -49.56 -37.91 50.42
C SER A 138 -48.78 -39.00 49.67
N GLY A 139 -48.47 -38.77 48.39
CA GLY A 139 -47.80 -39.74 47.51
C GLY A 139 -46.28 -39.75 47.60
N ASN A 140 -45.62 -40.31 46.57
CA ASN A 140 -44.16 -40.43 46.55
C ASN A 140 -43.50 -39.15 46.05
N TYR A 141 -43.98 -38.58 44.94
CA TYR A 141 -43.55 -37.27 44.42
C TYR A 141 -44.71 -36.58 43.70
N LEU A 142 -44.82 -35.26 43.83
CA LEU A 142 -45.72 -34.42 43.04
C LEU A 142 -44.96 -33.19 42.55
N THR A 143 -44.95 -32.99 41.24
CA THR A 143 -44.41 -31.79 40.60
C THR A 143 -45.55 -30.97 40.00
N LEU A 144 -45.66 -29.70 40.37
CA LEU A 144 -46.53 -28.72 39.73
C LEU A 144 -45.66 -27.75 38.93
N GLU A 145 -45.90 -27.64 37.63
CA GLU A 145 -45.13 -26.76 36.74
C GLU A 145 -46.12 -25.91 35.94
N ASP A 146 -45.90 -24.59 35.87
CA ASP A 146 -46.72 -23.66 35.06
C ASP A 146 -48.22 -23.71 35.41
N CYS A 147 -48.53 -23.81 36.71
CA CYS A 147 -49.89 -24.00 37.25
C CYS A 147 -50.39 -22.81 38.08
N ILE A 148 -51.71 -22.70 38.23
CA ILE A 148 -52.35 -21.75 39.15
C ILE A 148 -53.21 -22.53 40.16
N VAL A 149 -53.04 -22.28 41.46
CA VAL A 149 -53.83 -22.92 42.53
C VAL A 149 -54.42 -21.87 43.47
N GLU A 150 -55.73 -21.63 43.37
CA GLU A 150 -56.36 -20.46 43.96
C GLU A 150 -57.62 -20.73 44.80
N ASN A 151 -57.89 -19.82 45.75
CA ASN A 151 -59.11 -19.77 46.57
C ASN A 151 -59.38 -21.07 47.36
N GLY A 152 -58.33 -21.79 47.73
CA GLY A 152 -58.43 -23.02 48.52
C GLY A 152 -58.66 -22.75 50.00
N THR A 153 -59.36 -23.64 50.69
CA THR A 153 -59.60 -23.59 52.14
C THR A 153 -59.33 -24.93 52.82
N ALA A 154 -58.59 -24.97 53.94
CA ALA A 154 -58.32 -26.22 54.70
C ALA A 154 -58.04 -25.96 56.19
N MET A 155 -57.67 -26.97 56.99
CA MET A 155 -57.05 -26.74 58.31
C MET A 155 -55.52 -26.61 58.23
N SER A 156 -54.90 -26.99 57.11
CA SER A 156 -53.47 -26.78 56.86
C SER A 156 -53.20 -26.88 55.35
N GLY A 157 -52.42 -25.97 54.77
CA GLY A 157 -52.23 -25.89 53.32
C GLY A 157 -53.52 -25.48 52.61
N GLY A 158 -53.94 -24.22 52.79
CA GLY A 158 -55.25 -23.76 52.32
C GLY A 158 -55.47 -24.03 50.83
N CYS A 159 -54.51 -23.68 49.97
CA CYS A 159 -54.51 -24.14 48.57
C CYS A 159 -53.89 -25.54 48.43
N ILE A 160 -52.66 -25.73 48.90
CA ILE A 160 -51.87 -26.95 48.68
C ILE A 160 -51.32 -27.47 50.01
N ALA A 161 -51.49 -28.77 50.26
CA ALA A 161 -50.76 -29.47 51.31
C ALA A 161 -50.00 -30.68 50.74
N GLY A 162 -48.77 -30.85 51.21
CA GLY A 162 -47.87 -31.93 50.84
C GLY A 162 -46.80 -32.15 51.90
N PHE A 163 -45.69 -32.73 51.47
CA PHE A 163 -44.49 -32.98 52.27
C PHE A 163 -43.26 -32.62 51.42
N ASN A 164 -42.06 -33.01 51.86
CA ASN A 164 -40.77 -32.71 51.22
C ASN A 164 -40.65 -33.11 49.74
N ASN A 165 -41.57 -33.94 49.24
CA ASN A 165 -41.56 -34.49 47.90
C ASN A 165 -42.55 -33.77 46.95
N LEU A 166 -43.10 -32.63 47.40
CA LEU A 166 -43.80 -31.67 46.55
C LEU A 166 -42.78 -30.64 46.00
N THR A 167 -42.72 -30.51 44.68
CA THR A 167 -41.95 -29.50 43.95
C THR A 167 -42.91 -28.57 43.22
N LEU A 168 -42.67 -27.26 43.31
CA LEU A 168 -43.41 -26.25 42.55
C LEU A 168 -42.45 -25.44 41.68
N ARG A 169 -42.76 -25.32 40.39
CA ARG A 169 -42.08 -24.44 39.42
C ARG A 169 -43.06 -23.50 38.75
N ARG A 170 -42.69 -22.23 38.59
CA ARG A 170 -43.47 -21.22 37.83
C ARG A 170 -44.96 -21.23 38.19
N THR A 171 -45.26 -21.49 39.46
CA THR A 171 -46.60 -21.82 39.94
C THR A 171 -47.13 -20.71 40.85
N THR A 172 -48.35 -20.24 40.58
CA THR A 172 -49.01 -19.19 41.35
C THR A 172 -50.00 -19.79 42.34
N VAL A 173 -49.81 -19.54 43.63
CA VAL A 173 -50.72 -19.93 44.71
C VAL A 173 -51.33 -18.69 45.33
N ARG A 174 -52.66 -18.53 45.27
CA ARG A 174 -53.30 -17.27 45.74
C ARG A 174 -54.59 -17.46 46.53
N ASN A 175 -54.82 -16.55 47.47
CA ASN A 175 -56.02 -16.49 48.32
C ASN A 175 -56.29 -17.79 49.11
N GLY A 176 -55.24 -18.54 49.46
CA GLY A 176 -55.37 -19.74 50.28
C GLY A 176 -55.69 -19.39 51.72
N VAL A 177 -56.73 -20.00 52.29
CA VAL A 177 -57.22 -19.73 53.66
C VAL A 177 -57.13 -20.99 54.51
N VAL A 178 -56.72 -20.84 55.76
CA VAL A 178 -56.84 -21.90 56.76
C VAL A 178 -57.92 -21.56 57.80
N GLU A 179 -58.88 -22.45 57.97
CA GLU A 179 -59.97 -22.37 58.93
C GLU A 179 -59.79 -23.43 60.04
N GLY A 180 -60.10 -23.07 61.29
CA GLY A 180 -60.05 -23.99 62.44
C GLY A 180 -59.13 -23.54 63.58
N THR A 181 -59.26 -24.20 64.73
CA THR A 181 -58.55 -23.83 65.97
C THR A 181 -57.07 -24.19 65.94
N ALA A 182 -56.20 -23.30 66.43
CA ALA A 182 -54.74 -23.46 66.44
C ALA A 182 -54.19 -24.71 67.16
N SER A 183 -55.02 -25.44 67.91
CA SER A 183 -54.69 -26.73 68.54
C SER A 183 -54.56 -27.88 67.52
N TYR A 184 -55.26 -27.81 66.38
CA TYR A 184 -55.41 -28.91 65.42
C TYR A 184 -55.28 -28.38 63.99
N GLY A 185 -54.04 -28.22 63.53
CA GLY A 185 -53.75 -27.48 62.29
C GLY A 185 -53.64 -25.98 62.55
N GLY A 186 -53.72 -25.17 61.48
CA GLY A 186 -53.48 -23.74 61.48
C GLY A 186 -52.24 -23.31 60.70
N ARG A 187 -51.71 -24.12 59.77
CA ARG A 187 -50.39 -23.90 59.16
C ARG A 187 -50.41 -23.84 57.63
N GLY A 188 -49.63 -22.94 57.02
CA GLY A 188 -49.49 -22.84 55.56
C GLY A 188 -50.77 -22.35 54.90
N GLY A 189 -50.99 -21.04 54.84
CA GLY A 189 -52.24 -20.50 54.27
C GLY A 189 -52.35 -20.80 52.78
N GLY A 190 -51.25 -20.63 52.03
CA GLY A 190 -51.15 -21.10 50.65
C GLY A 190 -50.66 -22.55 50.58
N ILE A 191 -49.44 -22.77 51.08
CA ILE A 191 -48.69 -24.03 50.94
C ILE A 191 -48.29 -24.59 52.32
N SER A 192 -48.52 -25.88 52.56
CA SER A 192 -48.08 -26.60 53.75
C SER A 192 -47.28 -27.85 53.38
N GLY A 193 -45.95 -27.78 53.47
CA GLY A 193 -45.00 -28.87 53.21
C GLY A 193 -44.60 -29.00 51.73
N PHE A 194 -43.31 -28.77 51.44
CA PHE A 194 -42.71 -28.79 50.10
C PHE A 194 -41.22 -29.13 50.20
N GLY A 195 -40.57 -29.50 49.10
CA GLY A 195 -39.12 -29.61 49.00
C GLY A 195 -38.49 -28.38 48.36
N LEU A 196 -39.00 -28.04 47.18
CA LEU A 196 -38.52 -26.93 46.34
C LEU A 196 -39.71 -26.06 45.87
N MET A 197 -39.53 -24.75 45.99
CA MET A 197 -40.30 -23.72 45.29
C MET A 197 -39.35 -22.90 44.43
N GLU A 198 -39.67 -22.78 43.15
CA GLU A 198 -38.83 -22.16 42.14
C GLU A 198 -39.69 -21.29 41.20
N ASP A 199 -39.34 -20.02 41.03
CA ASP A 199 -40.10 -19.04 40.23
C ASP A 199 -41.59 -18.93 40.63
N CYS A 200 -41.91 -19.18 41.90
CA CYS A 200 -43.28 -19.29 42.39
C CYS A 200 -43.79 -17.99 43.01
N THR A 201 -45.11 -17.74 42.90
CA THR A 201 -45.78 -16.61 43.57
C THR A 201 -46.77 -17.12 44.60
N VAL A 202 -46.72 -16.62 45.83
CA VAL A 202 -47.69 -16.91 46.91
C VAL A 202 -48.28 -15.61 47.43
N ILE A 203 -49.57 -15.34 47.17
CA ILE A 203 -50.18 -14.02 47.44
C ILE A 203 -51.52 -14.08 48.19
N GLY A 204 -51.68 -13.21 49.18
CA GLY A 204 -52.95 -12.97 49.89
C GLY A 204 -53.41 -14.10 50.83
N CYS A 205 -52.52 -15.05 51.12
CA CYS A 205 -52.82 -16.26 51.87
C CYS A 205 -52.89 -16.05 53.40
N ARG A 206 -53.66 -16.87 54.12
CA ARG A 206 -53.95 -16.69 55.55
C ARG A 206 -53.87 -18.00 56.33
N ALA A 207 -53.09 -18.02 57.42
CA ALA A 207 -52.99 -19.16 58.34
C ALA A 207 -53.29 -18.78 59.78
N ASN A 208 -53.81 -19.71 60.60
CA ASN A 208 -54.21 -19.41 61.98
C ASN A 208 -53.10 -19.57 63.04
N ARG A 209 -51.90 -19.99 62.64
CA ARG A 209 -50.80 -20.26 63.58
C ARG A 209 -49.38 -20.11 63.03
N TYR A 210 -49.07 -20.72 61.89
CA TYR A 210 -47.70 -20.71 61.34
C TYR A 210 -47.67 -20.66 59.80
N GLY A 211 -46.91 -19.75 59.21
CA GLY A 211 -46.73 -19.69 57.75
C GLY A 211 -47.98 -19.21 57.04
N GLY A 212 -48.28 -17.91 57.08
CA GLY A 212 -49.46 -17.33 56.42
C GLY A 212 -49.44 -17.57 54.90
N GLY A 213 -48.27 -17.50 54.27
CA GLY A 213 -48.06 -17.94 52.90
C GLY A 213 -47.66 -19.42 52.84
N VAL A 214 -46.50 -19.72 53.42
CA VAL A 214 -45.80 -21.00 53.28
C VAL A 214 -45.40 -21.56 54.63
N PHE A 215 -45.65 -22.85 54.86
CA PHE A 215 -45.23 -23.58 56.05
C PHE A 215 -44.42 -24.84 55.70
N HIS A 216 -43.35 -25.11 56.44
CA HIS A 216 -42.62 -26.37 56.40
C HIS A 216 -42.42 -26.97 57.80
N GLY A 217 -42.98 -28.16 58.01
CA GLY A 217 -43.02 -28.84 59.31
C GLY A 217 -42.26 -30.15 59.40
N THR A 218 -41.48 -30.51 58.38
CA THR A 218 -40.74 -31.77 58.40
C THR A 218 -39.38 -31.57 59.06
N ALA A 219 -39.05 -32.48 59.98
CA ALA A 219 -37.77 -32.50 60.69
C ALA A 219 -36.63 -33.02 59.81
N ASN A 220 -35.40 -32.66 60.17
CA ASN A 220 -34.12 -33.03 59.54
C ASN A 220 -34.09 -32.90 58.01
N THR A 221 -34.84 -31.94 57.47
CA THR A 221 -34.89 -31.66 56.03
C THR A 221 -34.86 -30.16 55.77
N THR A 222 -34.18 -29.81 54.69
CA THR A 222 -34.08 -28.45 54.16
C THR A 222 -35.18 -28.24 53.13
N ALA A 223 -35.82 -27.08 53.17
CA ALA A 223 -36.71 -26.60 52.12
C ALA A 223 -36.06 -25.41 51.42
N SER A 224 -36.21 -25.35 50.09
CA SER A 224 -35.57 -24.33 49.25
C SER A 224 -36.61 -23.49 48.53
N ILE A 225 -36.47 -22.17 48.61
CA ILE A 225 -37.32 -21.17 47.92
C ILE A 225 -36.39 -20.30 47.07
N ILE A 226 -36.60 -20.29 45.75
CA ILE A 226 -35.70 -19.67 44.77
C ILE A 226 -36.51 -18.78 43.83
N ARG A 227 -36.02 -17.56 43.55
CA ARG A 227 -36.65 -16.58 42.62
C ARG A 227 -38.15 -16.36 42.83
N SER A 228 -38.61 -16.46 44.09
CA SER A 228 -40.04 -16.58 44.42
C SER A 228 -40.55 -15.35 45.18
N THR A 229 -41.83 -15.03 45.00
CA THR A 229 -42.46 -13.83 45.58
C THR A 229 -43.59 -14.22 46.53
N ILE A 230 -43.46 -13.86 47.81
CA ILE A 230 -44.45 -14.11 48.87
C ILE A 230 -44.96 -12.78 49.41
N VAL A 231 -46.26 -12.53 49.27
CA VAL A 231 -46.84 -11.18 49.44
C VAL A 231 -48.19 -11.19 50.16
N ASP A 232 -48.39 -10.18 51.01
CA ASP A 232 -49.65 -9.88 51.70
C ASP A 232 -50.24 -11.07 52.49
N CYS A 233 -49.36 -11.95 52.96
CA CYS A 233 -49.72 -13.17 53.67
C CYS A 233 -49.79 -12.95 55.19
N HIS A 234 -50.80 -13.54 55.85
CA HIS A 234 -51.18 -13.15 57.21
C HIS A 234 -51.34 -14.33 58.19
N VAL A 235 -50.92 -14.10 59.43
CA VAL A 235 -51.20 -14.91 60.62
C VAL A 235 -51.73 -13.99 61.73
N PRO A 236 -52.88 -14.31 62.37
CA PRO A 236 -53.54 -13.42 63.33
C PRO A 236 -52.80 -13.36 64.68
N PRO A 237 -53.16 -12.42 65.58
CA PRO A 237 -52.60 -12.28 66.93
C PRO A 237 -52.60 -13.55 67.78
N GLY A 238 -51.56 -13.71 68.61
CA GLY A 238 -51.35 -14.85 69.52
C GLY A 238 -49.99 -15.54 69.33
N ASP A 239 -49.75 -16.64 70.06
CA ASP A 239 -48.52 -17.47 70.00
C ASP A 239 -48.35 -18.19 68.65
N THR A 240 -47.92 -17.39 67.67
CA THR A 240 -48.01 -17.65 66.23
C THR A 240 -46.84 -16.97 65.51
N GLY A 241 -46.48 -17.42 64.30
CA GLY A 241 -45.32 -16.86 63.61
C GLY A 241 -45.14 -17.19 62.14
N GLY A 242 -44.37 -16.37 61.44
CA GLY A 242 -44.12 -16.48 60.00
C GLY A 242 -45.34 -16.07 59.21
N GLY A 243 -45.57 -14.76 59.05
CA GLY A 243 -46.65 -14.24 58.20
C GLY A 243 -46.44 -14.66 56.74
N GLY A 244 -45.21 -14.57 56.25
CA GLY A 244 -44.80 -15.12 54.98
C GLY A 244 -44.48 -16.61 55.10
N ILE A 245 -43.37 -16.94 55.77
CA ILE A 245 -42.78 -18.28 55.83
C ILE A 245 -42.61 -18.75 57.28
N ALA A 246 -42.93 -20.01 57.59
CA ALA A 246 -42.54 -20.65 58.86
C ALA A 246 -41.90 -22.04 58.68
N LYS A 247 -40.76 -22.26 59.34
CA LYS A 247 -40.06 -23.56 59.48
C LYS A 247 -39.97 -23.91 60.96
N THR A 248 -40.79 -24.84 61.45
CA THR A 248 -40.93 -25.09 62.90
C THR A 248 -40.07 -26.22 63.46
N ASP A 249 -39.44 -27.02 62.60
CA ASP A 249 -38.81 -28.29 62.95
C ASP A 249 -37.37 -28.34 62.39
N GLU A 250 -36.53 -29.26 62.88
CA GLU A 250 -35.09 -29.28 62.58
C GLU A 250 -34.76 -29.43 61.08
N GLY A 251 -33.54 -29.06 60.66
CA GLY A 251 -33.13 -28.94 59.26
C GLY A 251 -33.05 -27.50 58.78
N GLY A 252 -32.68 -27.29 57.51
CA GLY A 252 -32.45 -25.95 56.95
C GLY A 252 -33.69 -25.26 56.40
N LEU A 253 -33.53 -23.97 56.08
CA LEU A 253 -34.40 -23.21 55.19
C LEU A 253 -33.50 -22.34 54.32
N GLN A 254 -33.46 -22.60 53.02
CA GLN A 254 -32.68 -21.81 52.06
C GLN A 254 -33.63 -20.96 51.24
N ILE A 255 -33.37 -19.66 51.18
CA ILE A 255 -34.18 -18.69 50.44
C ILE A 255 -33.22 -17.85 49.60
N ARG A 256 -33.46 -17.79 48.29
CA ARG A 256 -32.61 -17.08 47.34
C ARG A 256 -33.44 -16.25 46.37
N ASP A 257 -32.97 -15.05 46.03
CA ASP A 257 -33.52 -14.19 44.97
C ASP A 257 -35.03 -13.84 45.15
N SER A 258 -35.49 -13.81 46.40
CA SER A 258 -36.92 -13.86 46.73
C SER A 258 -37.41 -12.62 47.46
N LEU A 259 -38.64 -12.18 47.14
CA LEU A 259 -39.35 -11.11 47.84
C LEU A 259 -40.30 -11.69 48.89
N ILE A 260 -40.24 -11.15 50.10
CA ILE A 260 -41.22 -11.39 51.17
C ILE A 260 -41.74 -10.03 51.64
N ARG A 261 -42.94 -9.62 51.19
CA ARG A 261 -43.47 -8.27 51.43
C ARG A 261 -44.87 -8.22 52.03
N GLY A 262 -45.12 -7.25 52.91
CA GLY A 262 -46.45 -6.98 53.49
C GLY A 262 -46.98 -8.10 54.39
N CYS A 263 -46.15 -9.09 54.72
CA CYS A 263 -46.56 -10.26 55.47
C CYS A 263 -46.59 -9.98 56.97
N SER A 264 -47.56 -10.54 57.67
CA SER A 264 -47.86 -10.15 59.06
C SER A 264 -48.15 -11.34 59.96
N ALA A 265 -47.65 -11.29 61.21
CA ALA A 265 -47.78 -12.36 62.20
C ALA A 265 -48.18 -11.84 63.58
N GLY A 266 -48.80 -12.71 64.39
CA GLY A 266 -49.25 -12.33 65.73
C GLY A 266 -48.12 -12.05 66.72
N ARG A 267 -46.97 -12.74 66.61
CA ARG A 267 -45.84 -12.59 67.56
C ARG A 267 -44.44 -12.79 66.96
N TYR A 268 -44.17 -13.93 66.33
CA TYR A 268 -42.81 -14.30 65.90
C TYR A 268 -42.62 -14.16 64.38
N GLY A 269 -41.89 -13.16 63.89
CA GLY A 269 -41.49 -13.06 62.48
C GLY A 269 -42.65 -12.76 61.53
N GLY A 270 -42.90 -11.48 61.23
CA GLY A 270 -43.88 -11.09 60.19
C GLY A 270 -43.53 -11.64 58.81
N GLY A 271 -42.26 -11.56 58.42
CA GLY A 271 -41.74 -12.22 57.21
C GLY A 271 -41.49 -13.72 57.43
N ILE A 272 -40.48 -14.05 58.24
CA ILE A 272 -39.97 -15.40 58.45
C ILE A 272 -39.96 -15.77 59.94
N TYR A 273 -40.50 -16.94 60.28
CA TYR A 273 -40.24 -17.64 61.54
C TYR A 273 -39.44 -18.92 61.29
N PHE A 274 -38.15 -18.90 61.62
CA PHE A 274 -37.29 -20.07 61.58
C PHE A 274 -37.05 -20.56 63.01
N LYS A 275 -37.67 -21.68 63.41
CA LYS A 275 -37.48 -22.18 64.77
C LYS A 275 -36.05 -22.68 64.96
N GLY A 276 -35.72 -23.85 64.39
CA GLY A 276 -34.45 -24.53 64.64
C GLY A 276 -34.25 -24.93 66.11
N THR A 277 -33.03 -25.35 66.44
CA THR A 277 -32.63 -25.75 67.79
C THR A 277 -31.33 -25.03 68.19
N PRO A 278 -31.27 -24.36 69.36
CA PRO A 278 -30.04 -23.74 69.85
C PRO A 278 -28.95 -24.79 70.09
N PRO A 279 -27.66 -24.47 69.88
CA PRO A 279 -26.56 -25.40 70.12
C PRO A 279 -26.47 -25.77 71.61
N THR A 280 -26.54 -27.08 71.90
CA THR A 280 -25.92 -27.60 73.13
C THR A 280 -24.40 -27.50 73.01
N SER A 281 -23.72 -27.23 74.11
CA SER A 281 -22.50 -26.39 74.16
C SER A 281 -21.21 -26.92 73.48
N TYR A 282 -21.26 -28.04 72.74
CA TYR A 282 -20.14 -28.56 71.94
C TYR A 282 -20.55 -29.09 70.55
N GLY A 283 -21.78 -28.84 70.08
CA GLY A 283 -22.24 -29.24 68.74
C GLY A 283 -22.28 -28.07 67.76
N THR A 284 -21.85 -28.29 66.51
CA THR A 284 -22.14 -27.38 65.39
C THR A 284 -23.63 -27.47 65.02
N PRO A 285 -24.39 -26.36 64.96
CA PRO A 285 -25.79 -26.39 64.51
C PRO A 285 -25.93 -26.96 63.10
N THR A 286 -26.80 -27.95 62.94
CA THR A 286 -27.19 -28.50 61.62
C THR A 286 -28.28 -27.66 60.95
N ALA A 287 -29.23 -27.17 61.76
CA ALA A 287 -30.29 -26.27 61.33
C ALA A 287 -29.76 -24.84 61.12
N HIS A 288 -29.97 -24.32 59.91
CA HIS A 288 -29.62 -22.94 59.53
C HIS A 288 -30.69 -22.34 58.60
N LEU A 289 -30.90 -21.03 58.74
CA LEU A 289 -31.56 -20.18 57.78
C LEU A 289 -30.48 -19.58 56.87
N GLU A 290 -30.59 -19.76 55.56
CA GLU A 290 -29.76 -19.12 54.56
C GLU A 290 -30.62 -18.18 53.71
N LEU A 291 -30.19 -16.94 53.58
CA LEU A 291 -30.80 -15.89 52.77
C LEU A 291 -29.72 -15.32 51.85
N ILE A 292 -29.96 -15.33 50.54
CA ILE A 292 -29.06 -14.73 49.55
C ILE A 292 -29.91 -13.88 48.59
N ASN A 293 -29.52 -12.62 48.35
CA ASN A 293 -30.22 -11.73 47.40
C ASN A 293 -31.75 -11.61 47.69
N CYS A 294 -32.13 -11.54 48.97
CA CYS A 294 -33.55 -11.55 49.39
C CYS A 294 -34.02 -10.20 49.90
N THR A 295 -35.21 -9.77 49.50
CA THR A 295 -35.86 -8.56 50.05
C THR A 295 -36.97 -8.94 51.02
N LEU A 296 -36.87 -8.48 52.26
CA LEU A 296 -37.90 -8.58 53.29
C LEU A 296 -38.36 -7.17 53.67
N THR A 297 -39.58 -6.79 53.30
CA THR A 297 -40.05 -5.41 53.52
C THR A 297 -41.54 -5.26 53.83
N ASP A 298 -41.94 -4.18 54.49
CA ASP A 298 -43.32 -3.96 55.01
C ASP A 298 -43.87 -5.07 55.93
N ASN A 299 -43.05 -6.01 56.40
CA ASN A 299 -43.53 -7.11 57.23
C ASN A 299 -43.72 -6.68 58.69
N SER A 300 -44.70 -7.26 59.40
CA SER A 300 -45.06 -6.81 60.74
C SER A 300 -45.33 -7.94 61.75
N ALA A 301 -44.93 -7.72 63.00
CA ALA A 301 -45.24 -8.59 64.14
C ALA A 301 -45.94 -7.81 65.27
N GLY A 302 -47.06 -8.36 65.73
CA GLY A 302 -47.85 -7.80 66.84
C GLY A 302 -47.23 -7.97 68.22
N THR A 303 -47.94 -7.48 69.23
CA THR A 303 -47.68 -7.74 70.66
C THR A 303 -48.77 -8.63 71.23
N GLU A 304 -48.42 -9.71 71.95
CA GLU A 304 -49.11 -10.12 73.17
C GLU A 304 -48.38 -11.24 73.92
N GLY A 305 -48.50 -11.23 75.26
CA GLY A 305 -47.85 -12.16 76.17
C GLY A 305 -47.10 -11.42 77.30
N GLU A 306 -47.57 -11.55 78.55
CA GLU A 306 -47.14 -10.72 79.69
C GLU A 306 -45.67 -10.87 80.15
N SER A 307 -44.82 -11.61 79.42
CA SER A 307 -43.44 -11.90 79.82
C SER A 307 -42.44 -11.98 78.65
N GLY A 308 -42.08 -10.82 78.10
CA GLY A 308 -40.69 -10.54 77.70
C GLY A 308 -40.28 -10.65 76.22
N PHE A 309 -39.70 -9.55 75.75
CA PHE A 309 -38.42 -9.47 75.02
C PHE A 309 -38.22 -10.12 73.63
N SER A 310 -39.19 -10.80 73.01
CA SER A 310 -38.90 -11.66 71.83
C SER A 310 -39.96 -11.62 70.71
N ASN A 311 -40.00 -10.55 69.91
CA ASN A 311 -40.80 -10.44 68.67
C ASN A 311 -39.89 -9.96 67.50
N ALA A 312 -40.31 -10.12 66.25
CA ALA A 312 -39.60 -9.51 65.09
C ALA A 312 -40.46 -9.29 63.85
N GLY A 313 -40.26 -8.16 63.16
CA GLY A 313 -41.02 -7.82 61.96
C GLY A 313 -40.59 -8.61 60.72
N ALA A 314 -39.29 -8.68 60.42
CA ALA A 314 -38.79 -9.40 59.25
C ALA A 314 -38.46 -10.87 59.55
N ILE A 315 -37.53 -11.14 60.49
CA ILE A 315 -37.01 -12.49 60.76
C ILE A 315 -36.97 -12.77 62.26
N TYR A 316 -37.53 -13.89 62.69
CA TYR A 316 -37.27 -14.48 64.00
C TYR A 316 -36.55 -15.82 63.82
N ALA A 317 -35.36 -16.00 64.42
CA ALA A 317 -34.56 -17.21 64.28
C ALA A 317 -33.88 -17.71 65.59
N HIS A 318 -34.13 -18.95 66.03
CA HIS A 318 -33.34 -19.54 67.14
C HIS A 318 -32.07 -20.27 66.66
N GLY A 319 -32.05 -20.75 65.40
CA GLY A 319 -30.87 -21.38 64.79
C GLY A 319 -29.86 -20.38 64.22
N ARG A 320 -28.84 -20.88 63.50
CA ARG A 320 -27.92 -20.01 62.76
C ARG A 320 -28.66 -19.30 61.62
N THR A 321 -28.42 -18.01 61.44
CA THR A 321 -28.84 -17.30 60.20
C THR A 321 -27.61 -16.81 59.44
N TYR A 322 -27.59 -17.04 58.13
CA TYR A 322 -26.67 -16.43 57.18
C TYR A 322 -27.49 -15.58 56.22
N ALA A 323 -27.09 -14.32 56.02
CA ALA A 323 -27.75 -13.38 55.12
C ALA A 323 -26.70 -12.60 54.32
N ASP A 324 -26.74 -12.73 52.99
CA ASP A 324 -25.87 -12.06 52.02
C ASP A 324 -26.72 -11.34 50.97
N PHE A 325 -26.32 -10.14 50.54
CA PHE A 325 -27.05 -9.35 49.53
C PHE A 325 -28.54 -9.08 49.87
N CYS A 326 -28.90 -9.05 51.16
CA CYS A 326 -30.30 -8.98 51.61
C CYS A 326 -30.75 -7.55 51.98
N THR A 327 -31.93 -7.15 51.51
CA THR A 327 -32.59 -5.90 51.90
C THR A 327 -33.70 -6.16 52.92
N ILE A 328 -33.43 -5.84 54.18
CA ILE A 328 -34.38 -5.94 55.29
C ILE A 328 -34.76 -4.53 55.72
N THR A 329 -35.90 -4.02 55.23
CA THR A 329 -36.29 -2.61 55.44
C THR A 329 -37.78 -2.38 55.68
N ARG A 330 -38.12 -1.33 56.44
CA ARG A 330 -39.52 -0.92 56.73
C ARG A 330 -40.38 -2.00 57.40
N ASN A 331 -39.75 -3.00 58.01
CA ASN A 331 -40.44 -4.01 58.82
C ASN A 331 -40.67 -3.48 60.25
N SER A 332 -41.71 -3.97 60.93
CA SER A 332 -42.13 -3.45 62.25
C SER A 332 -42.40 -4.55 63.28
N ALA A 333 -42.00 -4.30 64.52
CA ALA A 333 -42.37 -5.08 65.69
C ALA A 333 -43.04 -4.15 66.71
N ALA A 334 -44.20 -4.54 67.23
CA ALA A 334 -44.95 -3.71 68.17
C ALA A 334 -44.39 -3.72 69.61
N ASP A 335 -43.34 -4.50 69.87
CA ASP A 335 -42.70 -4.71 71.17
C ASP A 335 -41.28 -4.11 71.22
N LYS A 336 -40.61 -4.25 72.37
CA LYS A 336 -39.36 -3.53 72.74
C LYS A 336 -38.09 -3.85 71.92
N VAL A 337 -38.12 -4.76 70.95
CA VAL A 337 -36.95 -5.14 70.12
C VAL A 337 -37.39 -5.67 68.75
N GLY A 338 -36.45 -5.71 67.80
CA GLY A 338 -36.47 -6.70 66.72
C GLY A 338 -37.26 -6.33 65.47
N GLY A 339 -37.61 -5.06 65.24
CA GLY A 339 -38.36 -4.61 64.06
C GLY A 339 -37.86 -5.21 62.74
N GLY A 340 -36.53 -5.28 62.57
CA GLY A 340 -35.89 -6.09 61.54
C GLY A 340 -35.80 -7.56 61.96
N VAL A 341 -34.78 -7.91 62.74
CA VAL A 341 -34.43 -9.31 63.03
C VAL A 341 -34.28 -9.55 64.54
N PHE A 342 -34.78 -10.69 65.02
CA PHE A 342 -34.52 -11.22 66.36
C PHE A 342 -33.83 -12.59 66.26
N ARG A 343 -32.84 -12.83 67.13
CA ARG A 343 -31.96 -14.00 67.10
C ARG A 343 -31.69 -14.58 68.48
N GLU A 344 -31.73 -15.90 68.61
CA GLU A 344 -31.12 -16.63 69.74
C GLU A 344 -29.86 -17.40 69.31
N GLY A 345 -29.65 -17.58 68.01
CA GLY A 345 -28.46 -18.22 67.43
C GLY A 345 -27.39 -17.23 66.92
N PRO A 346 -26.26 -17.75 66.39
CA PRO A 346 -25.27 -16.95 65.68
C PRO A 346 -25.86 -16.43 64.36
N VAL A 347 -25.68 -15.14 64.08
CA VAL A 347 -26.11 -14.54 62.81
C VAL A 347 -24.95 -13.82 62.15
N VAL A 348 -24.78 -14.10 60.87
CA VAL A 348 -23.83 -13.43 59.97
C VAL A 348 -24.66 -12.69 58.93
N PHE A 349 -24.57 -11.37 58.97
CA PHE A 349 -24.92 -10.53 57.83
C PHE A 349 -23.62 -10.16 57.12
N LYS A 350 -23.65 -10.21 55.79
CA LYS A 350 -22.69 -9.55 54.90
C LYS A 350 -23.47 -8.82 53.83
N ASN A 351 -22.89 -7.77 53.26
CA ASN A 351 -23.40 -7.12 52.05
C ASN A 351 -24.94 -6.93 52.11
N SER A 352 -25.50 -6.52 53.26
CA SER A 352 -26.96 -6.51 53.51
C SER A 352 -27.45 -5.22 54.18
N ILE A 353 -28.56 -4.65 53.69
CA ILE A 353 -29.21 -3.48 54.32
C ILE A 353 -30.13 -3.97 55.44
N LEU A 354 -29.93 -3.44 56.66
CA LEU A 354 -30.85 -3.62 57.79
C LEU A 354 -31.21 -2.24 58.34
N SER A 355 -32.15 -1.53 57.70
CA SER A 355 -32.45 -0.12 58.05
C SER A 355 -33.90 0.27 57.79
N GLY A 356 -34.38 1.32 58.46
CA GLY A 356 -35.79 1.77 58.42
C GLY A 356 -36.77 0.81 59.10
N ASN A 357 -36.29 -0.22 59.81
CA ASN A 357 -37.13 -1.12 60.58
C ASN A 357 -37.43 -0.53 61.96
N THR A 358 -38.61 -0.80 62.53
CA THR A 358 -39.10 -0.11 63.73
C THR A 358 -39.51 -1.04 64.86
N ALA A 359 -39.13 -0.68 66.08
CA ALA A 359 -39.61 -1.24 67.34
C ALA A 359 -40.23 -0.11 68.20
N SER A 360 -41.05 -0.43 69.20
CA SER A 360 -41.59 0.59 70.10
C SER A 360 -40.59 0.90 71.24
N ALA A 361 -39.94 2.06 71.15
CA ALA A 361 -38.78 2.43 71.96
C ALA A 361 -38.93 2.27 73.49
N ALA A 362 -37.81 1.96 74.16
CA ALA A 362 -37.70 1.85 75.61
C ALA A 362 -36.43 2.58 76.15
N PRO A 363 -36.42 3.11 77.39
CA PRO A 363 -35.44 4.11 77.83
C PRO A 363 -34.13 3.50 78.38
N TYR A 364 -33.54 2.51 77.70
CA TYR A 364 -32.25 1.91 78.04
C TYR A 364 -31.35 1.82 76.81
N ASP A 365 -30.03 1.86 77.03
CA ASP A 365 -28.97 1.99 76.02
C ASP A 365 -28.71 0.67 75.24
N TYR A 366 -29.78 0.03 74.78
CA TYR A 366 -29.79 -1.11 73.87
C TYR A 366 -30.46 -0.67 72.57
N ASP A 367 -29.68 -0.60 71.50
CA ASP A 367 -30.05 0.07 70.25
C ASP A 367 -31.33 -0.48 69.58
N ASP A 368 -32.21 0.44 69.17
CA ASP A 368 -33.49 0.18 68.49
C ASP A 368 -33.31 -0.49 67.10
N SER A 369 -32.07 -0.61 66.60
CA SER A 369 -31.72 -1.47 65.46
C SER A 369 -32.00 -2.97 65.68
N GLY A 370 -32.26 -3.39 66.92
CA GLY A 370 -32.68 -4.76 67.23
C GLY A 370 -31.56 -5.68 67.70
N ALA A 371 -30.64 -5.17 68.51
CA ALA A 371 -29.73 -5.96 69.35
C ALA A 371 -28.95 -7.08 68.61
N VAL A 372 -28.33 -6.77 67.47
CA VAL A 372 -27.35 -7.67 66.84
C VAL A 372 -26.02 -7.64 67.64
N MET A 373 -26.07 -8.20 68.86
CA MET A 373 -25.04 -8.16 69.91
C MET A 373 -23.64 -8.66 69.52
N GLU A 374 -23.49 -9.23 68.32
CA GLU A 374 -22.21 -9.48 67.64
C GLU A 374 -22.52 -9.70 66.14
N ILE A 375 -22.09 -8.75 65.30
CA ILE A 375 -22.04 -8.92 63.83
C ILE A 375 -20.65 -9.48 63.50
N PHE A 376 -20.61 -10.70 62.98
CA PHE A 376 -19.37 -11.32 62.47
C PHE A 376 -19.37 -11.31 60.93
N GLY A 377 -19.10 -10.16 60.34
CA GLY A 377 -19.01 -9.98 58.88
C GLY A 377 -18.85 -8.51 58.48
N GLY A 378 -18.10 -8.25 57.41
CA GLY A 378 -17.99 -6.93 56.78
C GLY A 378 -19.24 -6.55 55.99
N ASN A 379 -19.39 -5.25 55.73
CA ASN A 379 -20.39 -4.62 54.84
C ASN A 379 -21.87 -4.96 55.11
N VAL A 380 -22.21 -5.14 56.38
CA VAL A 380 -23.49 -4.59 56.84
C VAL A 380 -23.39 -3.05 56.77
N ALA A 381 -24.51 -2.35 56.79
CA ALA A 381 -24.57 -0.98 57.31
C ALA A 381 -24.92 -1.03 58.81
N PRO A 382 -23.98 -1.33 59.75
CA PRO A 382 -24.31 -1.39 61.16
C PRO A 382 -24.47 0.03 61.72
N HIS A 383 -25.42 0.23 62.63
CA HIS A 383 -25.36 1.43 63.47
C HIS A 383 -24.28 1.26 64.54
N ALA A 384 -23.08 1.78 64.27
CA ALA A 384 -21.91 1.59 65.14
C ALA A 384 -20.94 2.77 65.10
N GLY A 385 -21.35 3.96 65.58
CA GLY A 385 -20.46 5.14 65.51
C GLY A 385 -20.84 6.41 66.30
N GLY A 386 -22.04 6.51 66.88
CA GLY A 386 -22.43 7.66 67.70
C GLY A 386 -22.92 8.88 66.90
N GLY A 387 -24.20 8.88 66.55
CA GLY A 387 -24.88 9.94 65.80
C GLY A 387 -25.86 9.33 64.82
N ALA A 388 -27.13 9.76 64.84
CA ALA A 388 -28.21 9.12 64.09
C ALA A 388 -27.87 9.01 62.59
N LEU A 389 -27.82 7.78 62.07
CA LEU A 389 -27.64 7.53 60.65
C LEU A 389 -28.94 7.82 59.90
N ALA A 390 -28.80 8.33 58.68
CA ALA A 390 -29.93 8.77 57.87
C ALA A 390 -30.70 7.59 57.22
N ASP A 391 -31.88 7.91 56.70
CA ASP A 391 -32.68 7.03 55.85
C ASP A 391 -31.80 6.46 54.72
N PRO A 392 -31.82 5.14 54.44
CA PRO A 392 -31.07 4.54 53.34
C PRO A 392 -31.58 4.96 51.95
N MET A 393 -32.58 5.85 51.86
CA MET A 393 -33.14 6.43 50.63
C MET A 393 -33.47 5.34 49.61
N LEU A 394 -34.30 4.39 50.04
CA LEU A 394 -34.66 3.20 49.26
C LEU A 394 -35.95 3.42 48.45
N ARG A 395 -35.89 3.11 47.15
CA ARG A 395 -37.00 3.23 46.21
C ARG A 395 -37.36 1.89 45.56
N GLU A 396 -38.65 1.64 45.34
CA GLU A 396 -39.13 0.44 44.65
C GLU A 396 -38.56 0.27 43.23
N VAL A 397 -38.15 -0.96 42.92
CA VAL A 397 -38.00 -1.46 41.56
C VAL A 397 -39.38 -1.83 41.01
N LEU A 398 -39.65 -1.49 39.74
CA LEU A 398 -40.88 -1.92 39.06
C LEU A 398 -40.81 -3.41 38.74
N ALA A 399 -41.91 -4.14 38.94
CA ALA A 399 -41.94 -5.60 38.83
C ALA A 399 -41.47 -6.11 37.45
N GLY A 400 -40.62 -7.16 37.45
CA GLY A 400 -40.11 -7.83 36.25
C GLY A 400 -38.59 -7.82 36.06
N GLY A 401 -37.80 -7.34 37.04
CA GLY A 401 -36.33 -7.40 37.03
C GLY A 401 -35.74 -8.57 37.82
N ALA A 402 -34.44 -8.82 37.64
CA ALA A 402 -33.69 -9.88 38.32
C ALA A 402 -33.58 -9.67 39.85
N THR A 403 -33.76 -8.44 40.33
CA THR A 403 -33.99 -8.12 41.73
C THR A 403 -35.45 -7.73 41.96
N VAL A 404 -36.14 -8.47 42.84
CA VAL A 404 -37.51 -8.15 43.26
C VAL A 404 -37.44 -7.31 44.54
N GLY A 405 -36.85 -6.12 44.43
CA GLY A 405 -36.30 -5.40 45.60
C GLY A 405 -36.48 -3.88 45.65
N TYR A 406 -35.71 -3.28 46.57
CA TYR A 406 -35.65 -1.84 46.81
C TYR A 406 -34.22 -1.35 46.57
N LEU A 407 -34.10 -0.25 45.83
CA LEU A 407 -32.84 0.28 45.31
C LEU A 407 -32.44 1.58 46.03
N PRO A 408 -31.17 1.74 46.47
CA PRO A 408 -30.63 3.04 46.85
C PRO A 408 -30.86 4.13 45.78
N GLU A 409 -31.31 5.30 46.22
CA GLU A 409 -31.29 6.52 45.42
C GLU A 409 -29.89 7.16 45.38
N GLN A 410 -29.73 8.18 44.52
CA GLN A 410 -28.42 8.70 44.09
C GLN A 410 -27.56 9.30 45.22
N ASP A 411 -28.18 9.78 46.29
CA ASP A 411 -27.52 10.40 47.45
C ASP A 411 -27.68 9.53 48.72
N SER A 412 -27.95 8.23 48.55
CA SER A 412 -28.21 7.29 49.66
C SER A 412 -26.98 7.09 50.56
N PRO A 413 -27.14 7.08 51.90
CA PRO A 413 -26.11 6.66 52.86
C PRO A 413 -25.68 5.18 52.76
N ALA A 414 -26.32 4.40 51.88
CA ALA A 414 -25.87 3.05 51.52
C ALA A 414 -24.82 3.06 50.38
N LEU A 415 -24.48 4.21 49.82
CA LEU A 415 -23.37 4.39 48.88
C LEU A 415 -22.12 4.79 49.66
N ASP A 416 -20.94 4.22 49.36
CA ASP A 416 -19.64 4.60 49.98
C ASP A 416 -19.72 4.68 51.52
N GLY A 417 -20.30 3.66 52.17
CA GLY A 417 -20.67 3.69 53.60
C GLY A 417 -20.32 2.43 54.41
N ALA A 418 -19.54 1.52 53.84
CA ALA A 418 -19.06 0.32 54.51
C ALA A 418 -17.53 0.21 54.51
N MET A 419 -16.96 0.19 55.73
CA MET A 419 -15.51 0.24 55.98
C MET A 419 -14.74 -1.09 55.76
N ASP A 420 -15.39 -2.23 55.54
CA ASP A 420 -14.74 -3.56 55.55
C ASP A 420 -15.01 -4.36 54.26
N CYS A 421 -14.51 -3.83 53.14
CA CYS A 421 -14.71 -4.40 51.80
C CYS A 421 -14.12 -5.80 51.59
N SER A 422 -13.56 -6.45 52.62
CA SER A 422 -13.09 -7.85 52.57
C SER A 422 -14.19 -8.88 52.27
N GLY A 423 -15.46 -8.49 52.44
CA GLY A 423 -16.63 -9.27 51.99
C GLY A 423 -16.94 -9.21 50.49
N PHE A 424 -16.40 -8.22 49.76
CA PHE A 424 -16.54 -8.07 48.32
C PHE A 424 -15.23 -8.51 47.63
N VAL A 425 -15.28 -9.60 46.86
CA VAL A 425 -14.14 -10.10 46.07
C VAL A 425 -14.52 -10.07 44.60
N GLY A 426 -14.35 -8.90 43.98
CA GLY A 426 -14.72 -8.60 42.60
C GLY A 426 -14.28 -7.19 42.23
N ASP A 427 -14.38 -6.84 40.95
CA ASP A 427 -14.01 -5.51 40.45
C ASP A 427 -14.91 -4.39 40.99
N THR A 428 -14.42 -3.16 40.95
CA THR A 428 -15.12 -1.98 41.50
C THR A 428 -16.48 -1.79 40.82
N ILE A 429 -17.55 -1.92 41.60
CA ILE A 429 -18.94 -1.80 41.13
C ILE A 429 -19.23 -0.34 40.74
N THR A 430 -19.15 -0.04 39.44
CA THR A 430 -19.35 1.32 38.96
C THR A 430 -20.80 1.67 38.65
N THR A 431 -21.75 0.72 38.73
CA THR A 431 -23.16 0.88 38.33
C THR A 431 -24.16 0.23 39.30
N ASP A 432 -25.44 0.60 39.19
CA ASP A 432 -26.57 -0.13 39.78
C ASP A 432 -27.34 -0.96 38.72
N ALA A 433 -28.31 -1.78 39.15
CA ALA A 433 -29.12 -2.59 38.22
C ALA A 433 -30.08 -1.79 37.30
N ARG A 434 -30.06 -0.44 37.36
CA ARG A 434 -30.67 0.46 36.36
C ARG A 434 -29.65 0.95 35.32
N GLY A 435 -28.41 0.45 35.38
CA GLY A 435 -27.27 0.92 34.61
C GLY A 435 -26.76 2.31 35.01
N LYS A 436 -27.19 2.86 36.16
CA LYS A 436 -26.74 4.19 36.59
C LYS A 436 -25.39 4.12 37.29
N THR A 437 -24.46 4.97 36.86
CA THR A 437 -23.13 5.06 37.45
C THR A 437 -23.20 5.52 38.91
N ARG A 438 -22.53 4.80 39.83
CA ARG A 438 -22.47 5.13 41.25
C ARG A 438 -21.17 5.89 41.60
N PRO A 439 -21.19 6.88 42.50
CA PRO A 439 -19.98 7.46 43.04
C PRO A 439 -19.21 6.41 43.84
N GLN A 440 -17.91 6.25 43.54
CA GLN A 440 -17.01 5.39 44.28
C GLN A 440 -16.06 6.26 45.10
N GLY A 441 -16.01 6.05 46.42
CA GLY A 441 -15.14 6.78 47.33
C GLY A 441 -13.99 5.91 47.84
N VAL A 442 -13.95 5.70 49.16
CA VAL A 442 -12.91 4.91 49.85
C VAL A 442 -13.50 3.77 50.70
N GLU A 443 -14.81 3.77 50.89
CA GLU A 443 -15.61 2.71 51.46
C GLU A 443 -16.41 2.04 50.33
N CYS A 444 -17.00 0.87 50.58
CA CYS A 444 -17.85 0.19 49.62
C CYS A 444 -19.33 0.51 49.87
N ASP A 445 -20.18 0.21 48.88
CA ASP A 445 -21.63 0.31 49.05
C ASP A 445 -22.10 -0.59 50.20
N ALA A 446 -22.78 0.03 51.15
CA ALA A 446 -23.17 -0.55 52.42
C ALA A 446 -24.51 -1.27 52.29
N GLY A 447 -24.43 -2.57 52.06
CA GLY A 447 -25.57 -3.46 52.14
C GLY A 447 -25.80 -4.23 50.86
N ALA A 448 -27.07 -4.50 50.56
CA ALA A 448 -27.54 -5.16 49.35
C ALA A 448 -27.30 -4.28 48.12
N PHE A 449 -26.02 -4.22 47.74
CA PHE A 449 -25.63 -4.27 46.35
C PHE A 449 -26.45 -5.37 45.65
N GLU A 450 -27.04 -5.03 44.51
CA GLU A 450 -27.94 -5.90 43.75
C GLU A 450 -27.13 -6.92 42.95
N PHE A 451 -26.48 -7.83 43.67
CA PHE A 451 -25.69 -8.93 43.15
C PHE A 451 -26.55 -9.80 42.21
N GLN A 452 -26.57 -9.41 40.94
CA GLN A 452 -27.19 -10.18 39.89
C GLN A 452 -26.42 -11.50 39.84
N LEU A 453 -27.10 -12.58 40.26
CA LEU A 453 -26.66 -13.94 40.02
C LEU A 453 -26.57 -14.19 38.51
N PRO A 454 -25.84 -15.23 38.07
CA PRO A 454 -25.97 -15.67 36.70
C PRO A 454 -27.44 -15.98 36.41
N VAL A 455 -27.92 -15.55 35.26
CA VAL A 455 -29.24 -15.94 34.73
C VAL A 455 -28.96 -16.99 33.67
N ALA A 456 -29.50 -18.19 33.84
CA ALA A 456 -29.61 -19.12 32.73
C ALA A 456 -30.78 -18.69 31.85
N ASP A 457 -30.57 -18.66 30.54
CA ASP A 457 -31.61 -18.62 29.52
C ASP A 457 -31.27 -19.74 28.54
N ALA A 458 -32.17 -20.72 28.41
CA ALA A 458 -32.00 -21.86 27.51
C ALA A 458 -32.54 -21.58 26.09
N GLY A 459 -33.06 -20.37 25.86
CA GLY A 459 -33.77 -19.97 24.67
C GLY A 459 -35.18 -20.53 24.59
N ALA A 460 -36.03 -19.90 23.78
CA ALA A 460 -37.44 -20.27 23.68
C ALA A 460 -37.69 -21.70 23.14
N ASP A 461 -38.78 -22.30 23.63
CA ASP A 461 -39.39 -23.53 23.12
C ASP A 461 -39.62 -23.45 21.60
N ARG A 462 -39.38 -24.56 20.91
CA ARG A 462 -39.40 -24.59 19.43
C ARG A 462 -39.83 -25.93 18.86
N SER A 463 -40.23 -25.89 17.60
CA SER A 463 -40.50 -27.09 16.79
C SER A 463 -39.49 -27.18 15.64
N VAL A 464 -39.00 -28.39 15.39
CA VAL A 464 -38.03 -28.76 14.35
C VAL A 464 -38.50 -30.06 13.69
N HIS A 465 -37.95 -30.46 12.56
CA HIS A 465 -38.16 -31.78 11.98
C HIS A 465 -37.05 -32.74 12.43
N LYS A 466 -37.25 -34.06 12.26
CA LYS A 466 -36.14 -35.00 12.38
C LYS A 466 -35.01 -34.64 11.41
N TRP A 467 -33.77 -34.82 11.86
CA TRP A 467 -32.50 -34.44 11.22
C TRP A 467 -32.23 -32.94 11.04
N ASP A 468 -33.04 -32.05 11.62
CA ASP A 468 -32.67 -30.64 11.75
C ASP A 468 -31.59 -30.49 12.86
N ASP A 469 -30.51 -29.75 12.60
CA ASP A 469 -29.52 -29.37 13.63
C ASP A 469 -30.15 -28.40 14.64
N VAL A 470 -30.24 -28.81 15.90
CA VAL A 470 -30.87 -28.03 16.97
C VAL A 470 -29.79 -27.33 17.80
N LEU A 471 -29.71 -26.00 17.65
CA LEU A 471 -28.91 -25.15 18.52
C LEU A 471 -29.66 -24.87 19.83
N LEU A 472 -29.19 -25.45 20.92
CA LEU A 472 -29.50 -25.02 22.28
C LEU A 472 -28.59 -23.83 22.60
N ASP A 473 -29.19 -22.65 22.75
CA ASP A 473 -28.49 -21.37 22.80
C ASP A 473 -28.55 -20.83 24.23
N GLY A 474 -27.39 -20.78 24.89
CA GLY A 474 -27.21 -20.23 26.22
C GLY A 474 -26.54 -18.86 26.22
N ALA A 475 -26.34 -18.21 25.07
CA ALA A 475 -25.56 -16.96 24.96
C ALA A 475 -26.31 -15.73 25.48
N THR A 476 -27.63 -15.81 25.66
CA THR A 476 -28.42 -14.82 26.40
C THR A 476 -28.32 -14.99 27.92
N SER A 477 -27.69 -16.06 28.41
CA SER A 477 -27.40 -16.24 29.84
C SER A 477 -26.42 -15.17 30.32
N THR A 478 -26.88 -14.24 31.15
CA THR A 478 -26.01 -13.18 31.70
C THR A 478 -25.18 -13.73 32.86
N PRO A 479 -23.87 -13.40 32.98
CA PRO A 479 -23.08 -13.72 34.19
C PRO A 479 -23.61 -13.03 35.46
N GLY A 480 -24.34 -11.93 35.28
CA GLY A 480 -24.59 -10.98 36.36
C GLY A 480 -23.30 -10.22 36.72
N GLU A 481 -23.18 -9.80 37.98
CA GLU A 481 -22.07 -8.97 38.46
C GLU A 481 -21.01 -9.77 39.25
N ASP A 482 -21.16 -11.10 39.33
CA ASP A 482 -20.27 -12.04 40.02
C ASP A 482 -19.02 -12.49 39.21
N GLY A 483 -18.68 -11.74 38.17
CA GLY A 483 -17.69 -12.15 37.18
C GLY A 483 -18.22 -13.19 36.18
N ALA A 484 -17.39 -13.58 35.22
CA ALA A 484 -17.82 -14.32 34.04
C ALA A 484 -18.43 -15.69 34.35
N ILE A 485 -19.35 -16.15 33.49
CA ILE A 485 -19.72 -17.57 33.42
C ILE A 485 -18.46 -18.34 32.99
N THR A 486 -18.11 -19.37 33.76
CA THR A 486 -16.94 -20.23 33.54
C THR A 486 -17.31 -21.65 33.13
N SER A 487 -18.57 -22.04 33.32
CA SER A 487 -19.10 -23.32 32.87
C SER A 487 -20.58 -23.19 32.51
N TRP A 488 -20.96 -23.88 31.44
CA TRP A 488 -22.34 -24.20 31.08
C TRP A 488 -22.43 -25.73 31.11
N GLN A 489 -23.59 -26.29 31.44
CA GLN A 489 -23.83 -27.73 31.46
C GLN A 489 -25.25 -28.01 30.94
N TRP A 490 -25.35 -28.53 29.73
CA TRP A 490 -26.59 -28.94 29.10
C TRP A 490 -26.86 -30.43 29.37
N THR A 491 -28.10 -30.76 29.72
CA THR A 491 -28.53 -32.14 29.96
C THR A 491 -29.94 -32.37 29.40
N GLN A 492 -30.14 -33.45 28.64
CA GLN A 492 -31.48 -33.91 28.29
C GLN A 492 -32.17 -34.46 29.54
N THR A 493 -33.35 -33.92 29.86
CA THR A 493 -34.15 -34.27 31.03
C THR A 493 -35.48 -34.96 30.68
N GLY A 494 -35.89 -34.94 29.41
CA GLY A 494 -37.11 -35.58 28.91
C GLY A 494 -37.09 -35.91 27.41
N GLY A 495 -38.08 -36.71 26.99
CA GLY A 495 -38.26 -37.21 25.62
C GLY A 495 -37.44 -38.46 25.27
N SER A 496 -37.80 -39.12 24.18
CA SER A 496 -37.18 -40.36 23.68
C SER A 496 -37.15 -40.40 22.14
N PRO A 497 -36.01 -40.66 21.49
CA PRO A 497 -34.79 -41.22 22.07
C PRO A 497 -33.90 -40.19 22.77
N SER A 498 -32.90 -40.69 23.49
CA SER A 498 -31.82 -39.87 24.05
C SER A 498 -30.88 -39.38 22.94
N VAL A 499 -30.57 -38.10 22.93
CA VAL A 499 -29.63 -37.48 21.96
C VAL A 499 -28.26 -37.25 22.58
N THR A 500 -27.21 -37.23 21.75
CA THR A 500 -25.86 -36.83 22.17
C THR A 500 -25.71 -35.32 21.99
N LEU A 501 -25.56 -34.60 23.10
CA LEU A 501 -25.27 -33.17 23.11
C LEU A 501 -23.79 -32.93 22.84
N ASN A 502 -23.46 -32.28 21.72
CA ASN A 502 -22.11 -31.77 21.44
C ASN A 502 -22.00 -30.34 21.98
N GLY A 503 -20.89 -30.00 22.65
CA GLY A 503 -20.81 -28.73 23.39
C GLY A 503 -21.69 -28.73 24.64
N ALA A 504 -21.98 -29.91 25.22
CA ALA A 504 -22.78 -30.01 26.43
C ALA A 504 -22.18 -29.21 27.60
N ASP A 505 -20.86 -29.02 27.63
CA ASP A 505 -20.13 -28.24 28.62
C ASP A 505 -19.85 -26.78 28.21
N THR A 506 -20.51 -26.28 27.15
CA THR A 506 -20.28 -24.94 26.57
C THR A 506 -21.56 -24.11 26.40
N GLU A 507 -21.37 -22.80 26.23
CA GLU A 507 -22.41 -21.76 26.05
C GLU A 507 -23.47 -22.14 25.03
N LEU A 508 -23.04 -22.74 23.93
CA LEU A 508 -23.89 -23.33 22.90
C LEU A 508 -23.74 -24.86 22.96
N ALA A 509 -24.86 -25.58 22.95
CA ALA A 509 -24.88 -27.02 22.70
C ALA A 509 -25.68 -27.31 21.43
N VAL A 510 -25.27 -28.35 20.69
CA VAL A 510 -25.95 -28.79 19.47
C VAL A 510 -26.24 -30.29 19.49
N PHE A 511 -27.40 -30.67 18.96
CA PHE A 511 -27.73 -32.04 18.63
C PHE A 511 -28.51 -32.12 17.32
N GLU A 512 -28.32 -33.19 16.55
CA GLU A 512 -29.16 -33.52 15.41
C GLU A 512 -30.50 -34.06 15.93
N ALA A 513 -31.63 -33.48 15.51
CA ALA A 513 -32.95 -33.94 15.93
C ALA A 513 -33.15 -35.42 15.52
N PRO A 514 -33.48 -36.33 16.45
CA PRO A 514 -33.43 -37.76 16.20
C PRO A 514 -34.53 -38.23 15.25
N GLU A 515 -34.32 -39.40 14.63
CA GLU A 515 -35.38 -40.07 13.89
C GLU A 515 -36.51 -40.53 14.84
N VAL A 516 -37.70 -40.02 14.57
CA VAL A 516 -38.95 -40.34 15.28
C VAL A 516 -40.05 -40.67 14.26
N SER A 517 -40.91 -41.65 14.58
CA SER A 517 -41.98 -42.14 13.70
C SER A 517 -43.30 -41.38 13.84
N LEU A 518 -43.45 -40.62 14.93
CA LEU A 518 -44.51 -39.65 15.21
C LEU A 518 -43.87 -38.38 15.79
N ASN A 519 -44.65 -37.34 16.07
CA ASN A 519 -44.11 -36.15 16.74
C ASN A 519 -43.73 -36.50 18.19
N GLU A 520 -42.56 -36.03 18.62
CA GLU A 520 -41.98 -36.29 19.95
C GLU A 520 -41.53 -34.96 20.58
N ILE A 521 -41.52 -34.84 21.92
CA ILE A 521 -41.01 -33.64 22.61
C ILE A 521 -39.80 -34.01 23.46
N LEU A 522 -38.64 -33.47 23.10
CA LEU A 522 -37.42 -33.57 23.90
C LEU A 522 -37.33 -32.36 24.84
N THR A 523 -36.79 -32.54 26.04
CA THR A 523 -36.61 -31.44 27.02
C THR A 523 -35.17 -31.39 27.49
N PHE A 524 -34.58 -30.20 27.49
CA PHE A 524 -33.21 -29.95 27.87
C PHE A 524 -33.16 -28.95 29.03
N ARG A 525 -32.16 -29.08 29.90
CA ARG A 525 -31.84 -28.10 30.93
C ARG A 525 -30.42 -27.59 30.72
N LEU A 526 -30.25 -26.28 30.77
CA LEU A 526 -28.96 -25.60 30.93
C LEU A 526 -28.72 -25.36 32.43
N THR A 527 -27.49 -25.57 32.88
CA THR A 527 -26.97 -25.10 34.18
C THR A 527 -25.73 -24.24 33.92
N VAL A 528 -25.74 -22.96 34.29
CA VAL A 528 -24.57 -22.05 34.19
C VAL A 528 -23.84 -21.94 35.53
N THR A 529 -22.55 -21.63 35.53
CA THR A 529 -21.71 -21.44 36.74
C THR A 529 -20.74 -20.27 36.60
N THR A 530 -20.69 -19.35 37.57
CA THR A 530 -19.76 -18.18 37.57
C THR A 530 -18.36 -18.49 38.08
N THR A 531 -17.45 -17.53 37.96
CA THR A 531 -16.10 -17.52 38.57
C THR A 531 -16.08 -17.85 40.07
N HIS A 532 -17.12 -17.51 40.83
CA HIS A 532 -17.19 -17.78 42.27
C HIS A 532 -18.07 -18.99 42.63
N GLY A 533 -18.53 -19.75 41.63
CA GLY A 533 -19.22 -21.04 41.83
C GLY A 533 -20.71 -20.94 42.10
N TYR A 534 -21.34 -19.79 41.84
CA TYR A 534 -22.80 -19.67 41.86
C TYR A 534 -23.39 -20.23 40.57
N THR A 535 -24.56 -20.85 40.67
CA THR A 535 -25.21 -21.57 39.57
C THR A 535 -26.66 -21.13 39.36
N ALA A 536 -27.10 -21.08 38.10
CA ALA A 536 -28.51 -20.97 37.72
C ALA A 536 -28.89 -22.03 36.68
N GLU A 537 -30.18 -22.36 36.59
CA GLU A 537 -30.71 -23.36 35.64
C GLU A 537 -31.93 -22.82 34.88
N ASP A 538 -32.08 -23.23 33.62
CA ASP A 538 -33.29 -22.99 32.80
C ASP A 538 -33.54 -24.16 31.82
N THR A 539 -34.76 -24.29 31.31
CA THR A 539 -35.21 -25.45 30.50
C THR A 539 -35.92 -25.06 29.20
N VAL A 540 -35.56 -25.74 28.11
CA VAL A 540 -36.18 -25.57 26.78
C VAL A 540 -36.72 -26.91 26.25
N ALA A 541 -37.89 -26.86 25.62
CA ALA A 541 -38.52 -27.97 24.91
C ALA A 541 -38.34 -27.86 23.39
N VAL A 542 -38.07 -29.01 22.77
CA VAL A 542 -37.86 -29.15 21.32
C VAL A 542 -38.81 -30.23 20.80
N THR A 543 -39.84 -29.80 20.07
CA THR A 543 -40.78 -30.72 19.41
C THR A 543 -40.19 -31.17 18.08
N VAL A 544 -39.90 -32.47 17.94
CA VAL A 544 -39.38 -33.09 16.72
C VAL A 544 -40.56 -33.62 15.91
N ILE A 545 -40.79 -33.05 14.73
CA ILE A 545 -41.93 -33.34 13.87
C ILE A 545 -41.62 -34.50 12.91
N SER A 546 -42.46 -35.54 12.95
CA SER A 546 -42.47 -36.62 11.97
C SER A 546 -43.62 -36.42 10.99
N THR A 547 -43.27 -36.13 9.73
CA THR A 547 -44.20 -36.11 8.61
C THR A 547 -43.89 -37.28 7.67
N PRO A 548 -44.89 -38.02 7.17
CA PRO A 548 -44.71 -38.82 5.96
C PRO A 548 -44.52 -37.85 4.79
N LYS A 549 -43.30 -37.77 4.26
CA LYS A 549 -42.94 -36.92 3.12
C LYS A 549 -42.86 -37.80 1.88
N PRO A 550 -43.31 -37.32 0.70
CA PRO A 550 -43.13 -38.09 -0.54
C PRO A 550 -41.63 -38.29 -0.82
N PRO A 551 -41.26 -39.36 -1.54
CA PRO A 551 -39.86 -39.62 -1.89
C PRO A 551 -39.31 -38.48 -2.73
N VAL A 552 -38.08 -38.03 -2.48
CA VAL A 552 -37.45 -36.95 -3.25
C VAL A 552 -36.65 -37.56 -4.40
N ALA A 553 -37.15 -37.40 -5.62
CA ALA A 553 -36.33 -37.63 -6.81
C ALA A 553 -35.24 -36.55 -6.87
N ASN A 554 -34.01 -36.98 -7.07
CA ASN A 554 -32.84 -36.17 -7.36
C ASN A 554 -32.10 -36.88 -8.51
N ALA A 555 -32.05 -36.25 -9.68
CA ALA A 555 -31.47 -36.79 -10.91
C ALA A 555 -29.95 -36.56 -11.02
N GLY A 556 -29.35 -35.99 -9.98
CA GLY A 556 -27.99 -35.45 -10.00
C GLY A 556 -27.95 -34.05 -10.63
N PRO A 557 -26.86 -33.30 -10.42
CA PRO A 557 -26.69 -31.98 -11.01
C PRO A 557 -26.59 -32.05 -12.54
N ASP A 558 -26.99 -30.96 -13.21
CA ASP A 558 -26.78 -30.76 -14.64
C ASP A 558 -25.31 -31.02 -15.03
N GLN A 559 -25.11 -31.89 -16.01
CA GLN A 559 -23.78 -32.39 -16.37
C GLN A 559 -23.25 -31.69 -17.61
N ASN A 560 -22.20 -30.91 -17.45
CA ASN A 560 -21.41 -30.37 -18.55
C ASN A 560 -20.34 -31.40 -18.92
N VAL A 561 -20.48 -32.07 -20.07
CA VAL A 561 -19.63 -33.19 -20.49
C VAL A 561 -19.01 -32.95 -21.87
N ALA A 562 -17.78 -33.41 -22.06
CA ALA A 562 -17.18 -33.40 -23.39
C ALA A 562 -17.88 -34.38 -24.34
N ALA A 563 -17.97 -34.02 -25.62
CA ALA A 563 -18.38 -34.92 -26.69
C ALA A 563 -17.62 -36.26 -26.64
N GLY A 564 -18.33 -37.39 -26.74
CA GLY A 564 -17.76 -38.73 -26.67
C GLY A 564 -17.46 -39.25 -25.25
N ALA A 565 -17.64 -38.46 -24.20
CA ALA A 565 -17.49 -38.93 -22.82
C ALA A 565 -18.52 -40.02 -22.46
N SER A 566 -18.16 -40.92 -21.54
CA SER A 566 -19.15 -41.78 -20.87
C SER A 566 -19.89 -40.95 -19.83
N VAL A 567 -21.22 -40.92 -19.92
CA VAL A 567 -22.11 -40.18 -19.02
C VAL A 567 -22.83 -41.17 -18.13
N THR A 568 -22.79 -40.93 -16.82
CA THR A 568 -23.57 -41.65 -15.82
C THR A 568 -24.56 -40.66 -15.22
N LEU A 569 -25.87 -40.86 -15.44
CA LEU A 569 -26.87 -40.11 -14.70
C LEU A 569 -26.94 -40.69 -13.29
N ASP A 570 -27.03 -39.87 -12.24
CA ASP A 570 -26.91 -40.38 -10.87
C ASP A 570 -28.12 -40.04 -10.01
N GLY A 571 -29.06 -41.01 -9.96
CA GLY A 571 -30.22 -40.99 -9.10
C GLY A 571 -29.94 -41.49 -7.69
N SER A 572 -28.69 -41.81 -7.32
CA SER A 572 -28.39 -42.40 -6.00
C SER A 572 -28.67 -41.46 -4.84
N ALA A 573 -28.59 -40.14 -5.08
CA ALA A 573 -28.98 -39.08 -4.15
C ALA A 573 -30.51 -38.90 -4.01
N SER A 574 -31.33 -39.63 -4.79
CA SER A 574 -32.77 -39.70 -4.51
C SER A 574 -32.98 -40.48 -3.22
N SER A 575 -33.65 -39.85 -2.27
CA SER A 575 -33.91 -40.37 -0.93
C SER A 575 -35.41 -40.38 -0.64
N ASP A 576 -35.84 -41.32 0.19
CA ASP A 576 -37.12 -41.23 0.85
C ASP A 576 -36.93 -40.64 2.25
N PRO A 577 -37.58 -39.53 2.64
CA PRO A 577 -37.36 -38.93 3.95
C PRO A 577 -37.92 -39.75 5.13
N ASN A 578 -38.65 -40.83 4.87
CA ASN A 578 -39.09 -41.81 5.85
C ASN A 578 -38.26 -43.12 5.80
N GLY A 579 -37.24 -43.17 4.93
CA GLY A 579 -36.30 -44.28 4.79
C GLY A 579 -36.79 -45.42 3.87
N ASP A 580 -37.94 -45.24 3.20
CA ASP A 580 -38.53 -46.28 2.37
C ASP A 580 -37.71 -46.64 1.12
N SER A 581 -37.86 -47.89 0.67
CA SER A 581 -37.10 -48.43 -0.46
C SER A 581 -37.61 -47.92 -1.82
N LEU A 582 -36.79 -47.15 -2.50
CA LEU A 582 -37.12 -46.55 -3.80
C LEU A 582 -36.96 -47.49 -5.00
N THR A 583 -37.88 -47.35 -5.96
CA THR A 583 -37.76 -47.84 -7.34
C THR A 583 -37.50 -46.68 -8.30
N TYR A 584 -36.82 -46.95 -9.43
CA TYR A 584 -36.23 -45.93 -10.31
C TYR A 584 -36.67 -46.11 -11.78
N SER A 585 -36.89 -45.01 -12.50
CA SER A 585 -37.15 -45.02 -13.94
C SER A 585 -36.64 -43.76 -14.65
N TRP A 586 -35.86 -43.94 -15.72
CA TRP A 586 -35.24 -42.88 -16.49
C TRP A 586 -35.77 -42.81 -17.93
N THR A 587 -36.00 -41.58 -18.40
CA THR A 587 -36.47 -41.30 -19.77
C THR A 587 -35.76 -40.09 -20.35
N GLN A 588 -35.25 -40.17 -21.58
CA GLN A 588 -34.89 -38.96 -22.34
C GLN A 588 -36.18 -38.26 -22.75
N THR A 589 -36.34 -36.98 -22.38
CA THR A 589 -37.53 -36.16 -22.64
C THR A 589 -37.27 -35.00 -23.59
N GLY A 590 -36.00 -34.66 -23.85
CA GLY A 590 -35.62 -33.60 -24.76
C GLY A 590 -34.20 -33.72 -25.33
N GLY A 591 -33.89 -32.85 -26.28
CA GLY A 591 -32.61 -32.81 -27.00
C GLY A 591 -32.50 -33.77 -28.18
N THR A 592 -31.51 -33.51 -29.04
CA THR A 592 -31.17 -34.36 -30.20
C THR A 592 -29.65 -34.47 -30.33
N PRO A 593 -29.09 -35.63 -30.71
CA PRO A 593 -29.77 -36.89 -31.06
C PRO A 593 -30.37 -37.60 -29.84
N ALA A 594 -31.20 -38.62 -30.09
CA ALA A 594 -31.65 -39.54 -29.05
C ALA A 594 -30.51 -40.52 -28.70
N VAL A 595 -30.39 -40.89 -27.42
CA VAL A 595 -29.36 -41.82 -26.92
C VAL A 595 -29.97 -43.04 -26.23
N THR A 596 -29.28 -44.17 -26.30
CA THR A 596 -29.70 -45.42 -25.64
C THR A 596 -29.14 -45.48 -24.23
N LEU A 597 -30.01 -45.38 -23.22
CA LEU A 597 -29.65 -45.57 -21.81
C LEU A 597 -29.48 -47.07 -21.49
N THR A 598 -28.31 -47.43 -20.96
CA THR A 598 -28.08 -48.75 -20.37
C THR A 598 -28.50 -48.71 -18.90
N GLY A 599 -29.36 -49.65 -18.45
CA GLY A 599 -29.79 -49.73 -17.06
C GLY A 599 -30.81 -48.66 -16.61
N ALA A 600 -31.68 -48.20 -17.51
CA ALA A 600 -32.64 -47.11 -17.30
C ALA A 600 -33.66 -47.27 -16.14
N ASN A 601 -33.67 -48.41 -15.43
CA ASN A 601 -34.47 -48.68 -14.23
C ASN A 601 -33.61 -48.83 -12.94
N THR A 602 -32.36 -48.39 -12.98
CA THR A 602 -31.40 -48.44 -11.86
C THR A 602 -31.10 -47.04 -11.32
N LYS A 603 -30.38 -46.96 -10.19
CA LYS A 603 -29.89 -45.69 -9.64
C LYS A 603 -28.97 -44.94 -10.62
N GLN A 604 -28.12 -45.65 -11.36
CA GLN A 604 -27.05 -45.08 -12.18
C GLN A 604 -27.02 -45.66 -13.61
N PRO A 605 -27.93 -45.24 -14.51
CA PRO A 605 -27.85 -45.61 -15.93
C PRO A 605 -26.73 -44.87 -16.65
N THR A 606 -26.23 -45.46 -17.75
CA THR A 606 -25.14 -44.89 -18.54
C THR A 606 -25.45 -44.76 -20.03
N PHE A 607 -24.81 -43.79 -20.68
CA PHE A 607 -24.75 -43.64 -22.14
C PHE A 607 -23.45 -42.95 -22.56
N THR A 608 -23.20 -42.83 -23.88
CA THR A 608 -22.05 -42.07 -24.42
C THR A 608 -22.53 -40.74 -25.00
N ALA A 609 -21.91 -39.64 -24.60
CA ALA A 609 -22.26 -38.30 -25.06
C ALA A 609 -22.09 -38.17 -26.60
N PRO A 610 -23.12 -37.77 -27.37
CA PRO A 610 -23.05 -37.70 -28.82
C PRO A 610 -22.06 -36.65 -29.32
N SER A 611 -21.21 -37.03 -30.29
CA SER A 611 -20.27 -36.11 -30.93
C SER A 611 -21.00 -35.09 -31.80
N THR A 612 -20.96 -33.82 -31.41
CA THR A 612 -21.62 -32.71 -32.10
C THR A 612 -20.68 -31.51 -32.23
N SER A 613 -20.80 -30.75 -33.32
CA SER A 613 -19.93 -29.61 -33.64
C SER A 613 -20.37 -28.28 -33.04
N HIS A 614 -21.58 -28.22 -32.48
CA HIS A 614 -22.16 -27.01 -31.86
C HIS A 614 -22.65 -27.30 -30.43
N GLY A 615 -22.23 -28.44 -29.85
CA GLY A 615 -22.78 -28.99 -28.60
C GLY A 615 -24.18 -29.58 -28.76
N ALA A 616 -24.69 -30.17 -27.67
CA ALA A 616 -26.05 -30.67 -27.58
C ALA A 616 -26.57 -30.66 -26.14
N THR A 617 -27.70 -30.01 -25.91
CA THR A 617 -28.44 -30.07 -24.64
C THR A 617 -29.42 -31.25 -24.69
N LEU A 618 -29.14 -32.30 -23.91
CA LEU A 618 -30.03 -33.46 -23.74
C LEU A 618 -30.74 -33.35 -22.39
N VAL A 619 -32.03 -33.67 -22.33
CA VAL A 619 -32.80 -33.61 -21.08
C VAL A 619 -33.30 -35.00 -20.72
N PHE A 620 -32.99 -35.45 -19.51
CA PHE A 620 -33.42 -36.73 -18.95
C PHE A 620 -34.26 -36.51 -17.70
N ARG A 621 -35.37 -37.22 -17.60
CA ARG A 621 -36.24 -37.22 -16.43
C ARG A 621 -36.08 -38.53 -15.67
N LEU A 622 -35.73 -38.42 -14.39
CA LEU A 622 -35.88 -39.47 -13.38
C LEU A 622 -37.30 -39.44 -12.82
N THR A 623 -37.85 -40.61 -12.54
CA THR A 623 -39.00 -40.83 -11.67
C THR A 623 -38.60 -41.80 -10.58
N VAL A 624 -38.86 -41.46 -9.31
CA VAL A 624 -38.75 -42.40 -8.18
C VAL A 624 -40.09 -42.66 -7.53
N LYS A 625 -40.20 -43.82 -6.89
CA LYS A 625 -41.42 -44.29 -6.23
C LYS A 625 -41.09 -45.14 -4.99
N ASP A 626 -41.77 -44.85 -3.90
CA ASP A 626 -41.66 -45.52 -2.60
C ASP A 626 -42.52 -46.79 -2.49
N ILE A 627 -42.66 -47.34 -1.28
CA ILE A 627 -43.54 -48.49 -1.00
C ILE A 627 -45.02 -48.09 -0.79
N THR A 628 -45.32 -46.85 -0.38
CA THR A 628 -46.70 -46.36 -0.21
C THR A 628 -47.36 -45.97 -1.54
N LEU A 629 -46.59 -46.00 -2.62
CA LEU A 629 -46.91 -45.71 -4.01
C LEU A 629 -46.94 -44.22 -4.41
N MET A 630 -46.44 -43.33 -3.56
CA MET A 630 -46.15 -41.93 -3.89
C MET A 630 -44.96 -41.82 -4.86
N THR A 631 -44.95 -40.76 -5.68
CA THR A 631 -43.98 -40.59 -6.75
C THR A 631 -43.47 -39.16 -6.85
N HIS A 632 -42.19 -39.00 -7.14
CA HIS A 632 -41.60 -37.71 -7.50
C HIS A 632 -40.80 -37.85 -8.80
N THR A 633 -40.61 -36.73 -9.49
CA THR A 633 -39.83 -36.65 -10.72
C THR A 633 -38.85 -35.50 -10.64
N ASP A 634 -37.66 -35.71 -11.18
CA ASP A 634 -36.65 -34.68 -11.33
C ASP A 634 -36.01 -34.78 -12.72
N THR A 635 -35.38 -33.71 -13.20
CA THR A 635 -34.78 -33.62 -14.53
C THR A 635 -33.34 -33.14 -14.46
N VAL A 636 -32.44 -33.92 -15.06
CA VAL A 636 -31.05 -33.55 -15.28
C VAL A 636 -30.83 -33.20 -16.75
N THR A 637 -30.21 -32.05 -16.98
CA THR A 637 -29.75 -31.60 -18.28
C THR A 637 -28.30 -32.05 -18.46
N VAL A 638 -28.02 -32.75 -19.55
CA VAL A 638 -26.65 -33.04 -19.98
C VAL A 638 -26.32 -32.08 -21.12
N ASN A 639 -25.57 -31.04 -20.81
CA ASN A 639 -25.00 -30.15 -21.82
C ASN A 639 -23.71 -30.80 -22.31
N VAL A 640 -23.82 -31.50 -23.43
CA VAL A 640 -22.65 -31.95 -24.18
C VAL A 640 -22.02 -30.70 -24.78
N SER A 641 -20.81 -30.35 -24.33
CA SER A 641 -20.04 -29.28 -24.96
C SER A 641 -19.82 -29.63 -26.44
N PRO A 642 -19.59 -28.65 -27.32
CA PRO A 642 -18.98 -28.94 -28.61
C PRO A 642 -17.78 -29.87 -28.42
N ALA A 643 -17.58 -30.81 -29.35
CA ALA A 643 -16.29 -31.47 -29.44
C ALA A 643 -15.21 -30.37 -29.59
N PRO A 644 -14.07 -30.42 -28.88
CA PRO A 644 -13.04 -29.41 -29.04
C PRO A 644 -12.53 -29.41 -30.50
N VAL A 645 -12.87 -28.37 -31.26
CA VAL A 645 -12.49 -28.20 -32.68
C VAL A 645 -11.34 -27.21 -32.71
N SER A 646 -10.18 -27.60 -33.24
CA SER A 646 -9.10 -26.63 -33.46
C SER A 646 -9.58 -25.51 -34.40
N PRO A 647 -9.29 -24.23 -34.10
CA PRO A 647 -9.61 -23.13 -35.01
C PRO A 647 -8.90 -23.34 -36.36
N VAL A 648 -9.50 -22.86 -37.45
CA VAL A 648 -8.91 -22.95 -38.79
C VAL A 648 -7.98 -21.77 -39.03
N ALA A 649 -6.68 -22.04 -39.05
CA ALA A 649 -5.68 -21.08 -39.50
C ALA A 649 -5.82 -20.79 -41.00
N ASN A 650 -5.65 -19.54 -41.39
CA ASN A 650 -5.56 -19.08 -42.76
C ASN A 650 -4.62 -17.88 -42.80
N ALA A 651 -3.41 -18.07 -43.32
CA ALA A 651 -2.34 -17.07 -43.38
C ALA A 651 -2.51 -16.07 -44.55
N GLY A 652 -3.51 -16.29 -45.40
CA GLY A 652 -3.69 -15.58 -46.67
C GLY A 652 -2.82 -16.16 -47.79
N PRO A 653 -3.02 -15.67 -49.03
CA PRO A 653 -2.25 -16.14 -50.19
C PRO A 653 -0.81 -15.64 -50.16
N ASP A 654 0.09 -16.40 -50.80
CA ASP A 654 1.47 -16.03 -51.07
C ASP A 654 1.58 -14.65 -51.73
N GLN A 655 2.66 -13.91 -51.41
CA GLN A 655 2.85 -12.54 -51.87
C GLN A 655 4.22 -12.33 -52.52
N ASN A 656 4.31 -11.31 -53.39
CA ASN A 656 5.55 -10.79 -53.95
C ASN A 656 5.74 -9.34 -53.48
N ALA A 657 6.94 -9.00 -53.03
CA ALA A 657 7.30 -7.64 -52.62
C ALA A 657 8.74 -7.31 -53.03
N ALA A 658 9.03 -6.05 -53.35
CA ALA A 658 10.41 -5.61 -53.53
C ALA A 658 11.05 -5.32 -52.16
N ALA A 659 12.38 -5.48 -52.06
CA ALA A 659 13.14 -5.03 -50.89
C ALA A 659 12.82 -3.56 -50.54
N GLY A 660 12.70 -3.25 -49.24
CA GLY A 660 12.31 -1.93 -48.73
C GLY A 660 10.79 -1.65 -48.70
N VAL A 661 9.94 -2.48 -49.32
CA VAL A 661 8.48 -2.31 -49.28
C VAL A 661 7.89 -2.90 -47.99
N THR A 662 6.88 -2.24 -47.41
CA THR A 662 6.14 -2.82 -46.26
C THR A 662 5.20 -3.92 -46.72
N VAL A 663 5.35 -5.12 -46.15
CA VAL A 663 4.52 -6.31 -46.37
C VAL A 663 3.61 -6.51 -45.17
N THR A 664 2.32 -6.70 -45.41
CA THR A 664 1.32 -7.03 -44.40
C THR A 664 0.84 -8.47 -44.62
N LEU A 665 1.00 -9.32 -43.61
CA LEU A 665 0.43 -10.68 -43.62
C LEU A 665 -1.05 -10.58 -43.22
N ASN A 666 -1.92 -11.48 -43.67
CA ASN A 666 -3.36 -11.35 -43.42
C ASN A 666 -4.02 -12.63 -42.90
N GLY A 667 -4.00 -12.77 -41.57
CA GLY A 667 -4.64 -13.85 -40.82
C GLY A 667 -6.14 -13.67 -40.61
N SER A 668 -6.74 -12.55 -41.05
CA SER A 668 -8.13 -12.20 -40.71
C SER A 668 -9.20 -13.10 -41.35
N ALA A 669 -8.80 -14.03 -42.20
CA ALA A 669 -9.65 -15.08 -42.78
C ALA A 669 -9.57 -16.41 -41.99
N SER A 670 -8.82 -16.44 -40.88
CA SER A 670 -8.83 -17.55 -39.92
C SER A 670 -10.16 -17.55 -39.16
N THR A 671 -10.74 -18.73 -38.93
CA THR A 671 -12.07 -18.87 -38.33
C THR A 671 -12.08 -19.94 -37.25
N ASP A 672 -12.61 -19.61 -36.08
CA ASP A 672 -13.11 -20.63 -35.16
C ASP A 672 -14.56 -21.04 -35.50
N LEU A 673 -14.95 -22.28 -35.20
CA LEU A 673 -16.30 -22.79 -35.46
C LEU A 673 -17.30 -22.44 -34.35
N ASN A 674 -16.84 -22.28 -33.11
CA ASN A 674 -17.67 -21.89 -31.97
C ASN A 674 -17.87 -20.36 -31.90
N GLY A 675 -17.01 -19.60 -32.61
CA GLY A 675 -17.01 -18.14 -32.65
C GLY A 675 -16.01 -17.50 -31.68
N ASP A 676 -15.06 -18.28 -31.14
CA ASP A 676 -14.10 -17.82 -30.14
C ASP A 676 -13.10 -16.79 -30.67
N SER A 677 -12.65 -15.91 -29.78
CA SER A 677 -11.70 -14.84 -30.11
C SER A 677 -10.28 -15.38 -30.27
N LEU A 678 -9.84 -15.50 -31.52
CA LEU A 678 -8.53 -16.06 -31.88
C LEU A 678 -7.35 -15.21 -31.36
N ILE A 679 -6.41 -15.89 -30.70
CA ILE A 679 -5.08 -15.37 -30.41
C ILE A 679 -4.18 -15.70 -31.61
N TYR A 680 -3.62 -14.68 -32.23
CA TYR A 680 -2.70 -14.83 -33.37
C TYR A 680 -1.26 -14.91 -32.87
N SER A 681 -0.45 -15.74 -33.50
CA SER A 681 1.01 -15.81 -33.28
C SER A 681 1.73 -16.07 -34.60
N TRP A 682 2.40 -15.05 -35.12
CA TRP A 682 3.15 -15.13 -36.35
C TRP A 682 4.64 -15.35 -36.08
N THR A 683 5.21 -16.35 -36.74
CA THR A 683 6.65 -16.65 -36.68
C THR A 683 7.22 -16.81 -38.08
N GLN A 684 8.42 -16.28 -38.33
CA GLN A 684 9.17 -16.64 -39.53
C GLN A 684 9.79 -18.02 -39.30
N THR A 685 9.37 -19.01 -40.10
CA THR A 685 9.81 -20.41 -40.01
C THR A 685 10.78 -20.81 -41.10
N GLY A 686 10.94 -19.99 -42.14
CA GLY A 686 11.89 -20.23 -43.24
C GLY A 686 12.36 -18.95 -43.94
N GLY A 687 13.41 -19.10 -44.75
CA GLY A 687 14.09 -18.00 -45.45
C GLY A 687 15.01 -17.17 -44.54
N THR A 688 15.89 -16.41 -45.17
CA THR A 688 16.82 -15.48 -44.51
C THR A 688 16.87 -14.15 -45.26
N PRO A 689 17.18 -13.01 -44.60
CA PRO A 689 17.42 -12.85 -43.16
C PRO A 689 16.13 -13.01 -42.33
N THR A 690 16.28 -13.04 -41.00
CA THR A 690 15.15 -12.96 -40.07
C THR A 690 14.62 -11.53 -39.97
N VAL A 691 13.30 -11.34 -40.05
CA VAL A 691 12.65 -10.02 -39.95
C VAL A 691 11.91 -9.85 -38.62
N THR A 692 11.85 -8.62 -38.12
CA THR A 692 11.03 -8.27 -36.95
C THR A 692 9.61 -7.90 -37.40
N LEU A 693 8.64 -8.77 -37.11
CA LEU A 693 7.22 -8.49 -37.34
C LEU A 693 6.69 -7.50 -36.28
N THR A 694 6.18 -6.35 -36.74
CA THR A 694 5.40 -5.44 -35.89
C THR A 694 3.97 -5.96 -35.77
N GLY A 695 3.46 -6.07 -34.54
CA GLY A 695 2.13 -6.63 -34.29
C GLY A 695 2.04 -8.14 -34.55
N ALA A 696 3.13 -8.90 -34.36
CA ALA A 696 3.22 -10.36 -34.58
C ALA A 696 2.13 -11.19 -33.86
N ASN A 697 1.47 -10.63 -32.86
CA ASN A 697 0.36 -11.22 -32.10
C ASN A 697 -1.03 -10.75 -32.57
N THR A 698 -1.15 -10.23 -33.79
CA THR A 698 -2.40 -9.69 -34.36
C THR A 698 -2.79 -10.40 -35.66
N ALA A 699 -4.02 -10.18 -36.12
CA ALA A 699 -4.49 -10.71 -37.41
C ALA A 699 -3.74 -10.14 -38.62
N GLN A 700 -3.13 -8.95 -38.50
CA GLN A 700 -2.47 -8.26 -39.61
C GLN A 700 -1.12 -7.65 -39.18
N PRO A 701 -0.10 -8.48 -38.91
CA PRO A 701 1.25 -7.98 -38.65
C PRO A 701 1.88 -7.44 -39.94
N TYR A 702 2.91 -6.62 -39.79
CA TYR A 702 3.69 -6.14 -40.92
C TYR A 702 5.18 -6.11 -40.65
N PHE A 703 5.97 -6.15 -41.71
CA PHE A 703 7.41 -5.92 -41.70
C PHE A 703 7.84 -5.15 -42.95
N THR A 704 8.96 -4.45 -42.91
CA THR A 704 9.60 -3.94 -44.13
C THR A 704 10.43 -5.06 -44.74
N ALA A 705 10.18 -5.39 -46.01
CA ALA A 705 10.91 -6.41 -46.75
C ALA A 705 12.42 -6.12 -46.68
N PRO A 706 13.26 -7.06 -46.24
CA PRO A 706 14.68 -6.82 -46.04
C PRO A 706 15.42 -6.63 -47.37
N SER A 707 16.59 -5.98 -47.32
CA SER A 707 17.55 -6.13 -48.42
C SER A 707 18.04 -7.58 -48.48
N VAL A 708 18.06 -8.12 -49.69
CA VAL A 708 18.48 -9.49 -50.02
C VAL A 708 19.35 -9.40 -51.26
N MET A 709 20.36 -10.27 -51.42
CA MET A 709 21.26 -10.25 -52.59
C MET A 709 20.70 -10.98 -53.82
N LEU A 710 19.62 -11.77 -53.65
CA LEU A 710 18.90 -12.48 -54.71
C LEU A 710 17.42 -12.59 -54.30
N ASN A 711 16.53 -12.85 -55.27
CA ASN A 711 15.12 -13.13 -55.00
C ASN A 711 14.98 -14.26 -53.97
N THR A 712 14.46 -13.95 -52.79
CA THR A 712 14.47 -14.85 -51.63
C THR A 712 13.08 -15.02 -51.06
N VAL A 713 12.70 -16.25 -50.76
CA VAL A 713 11.41 -16.57 -50.14
C VAL A 713 11.54 -16.60 -48.62
N LEU A 714 10.80 -15.73 -47.94
CA LEU A 714 10.60 -15.78 -46.50
C LEU A 714 9.29 -16.54 -46.23
N VAL A 715 9.31 -17.51 -45.31
CA VAL A 715 8.13 -18.32 -44.97
C VAL A 715 7.68 -17.96 -43.56
N PHE A 716 6.41 -17.60 -43.42
CA PHE A 716 5.80 -17.26 -42.14
C PHE A 716 4.71 -18.28 -41.80
N SER A 717 4.78 -18.84 -40.60
CA SER A 717 3.70 -19.62 -40.01
C SER A 717 2.83 -18.71 -39.17
N LEU A 718 1.54 -18.67 -39.49
CA LEU A 718 0.51 -18.23 -38.57
C LEU A 718 0.09 -19.43 -37.72
N THR A 719 0.27 -19.34 -36.41
CA THR A 719 -0.52 -20.13 -35.47
C THR A 719 -1.70 -19.28 -35.02
N VAL A 720 -2.93 -19.79 -35.16
CA VAL A 720 -4.07 -19.28 -34.39
C VAL A 720 -4.36 -20.26 -33.26
N THR A 721 -4.61 -19.70 -32.08
CA THR A 721 -4.94 -20.44 -30.86
C THR A 721 -6.25 -19.90 -30.30
N ASP A 722 -7.17 -20.79 -29.91
CA ASP A 722 -8.40 -20.40 -29.22
C ASP A 722 -8.13 -20.10 -27.72
N PRO A 723 -9.09 -19.54 -26.97
CA PRO A 723 -8.94 -19.35 -25.52
C PRO A 723 -8.82 -20.65 -24.71
N GLY A 724 -9.16 -21.81 -25.29
CA GLY A 724 -9.00 -23.13 -24.70
C GLY A 724 -7.60 -23.74 -24.88
N GLY A 725 -6.75 -23.14 -25.72
CA GLY A 725 -5.39 -23.60 -26.02
C GLY A 725 -5.29 -24.57 -27.19
N LEU A 726 -6.38 -24.88 -27.92
CA LEU A 726 -6.23 -25.59 -29.20
C LEU A 726 -5.65 -24.64 -30.23
N SER A 727 -4.85 -25.19 -31.14
CA SER A 727 -4.25 -24.42 -32.21
C SER A 727 -4.30 -25.13 -33.55
N SER A 728 -4.16 -24.34 -34.61
CA SER A 728 -3.85 -24.79 -35.95
C SER A 728 -2.81 -23.85 -36.56
N THR A 729 -2.11 -24.34 -37.57
CA THR A 729 -1.03 -23.62 -38.26
C THR A 729 -1.27 -23.59 -39.75
N ASP A 730 -1.12 -22.41 -40.35
CA ASP A 730 -1.07 -22.24 -41.81
C ASP A 730 0.16 -21.39 -42.18
N THR A 731 0.66 -21.52 -43.40
CA THR A 731 1.92 -20.91 -43.84
C THR A 731 1.76 -20.10 -45.11
N VAL A 732 2.31 -18.89 -45.11
CA VAL A 732 2.38 -18.01 -46.29
C VAL A 732 3.84 -17.76 -46.70
N ALA A 733 4.11 -17.82 -47.99
CA ALA A 733 5.40 -17.51 -48.58
C ALA A 733 5.40 -16.07 -49.13
N ILE A 734 6.39 -15.28 -48.69
CA ILE A 734 6.65 -13.93 -49.21
C ILE A 734 7.92 -13.98 -50.05
N THR A 735 7.77 -13.89 -51.36
CA THR A 735 8.90 -13.76 -52.28
C THR A 735 9.38 -12.31 -52.28
N VAL A 736 10.46 -12.05 -51.56
CA VAL A 736 11.16 -10.76 -51.59
C VAL A 736 12.03 -10.72 -52.83
N ALA A 737 11.66 -9.88 -53.78
CA ALA A 737 12.47 -9.58 -54.94
C ALA A 737 13.69 -8.73 -54.53
N HIS A 738 14.85 -9.12 -55.03
CA HIS A 738 16.06 -8.31 -54.96
C HIS A 738 15.85 -6.99 -55.71
N VAL A 739 16.50 -5.93 -55.21
CA VAL A 739 16.55 -4.62 -55.84
C VAL A 739 18.02 -4.26 -55.97
N GLU A 740 18.49 -4.24 -57.21
CA GLU A 740 19.80 -3.73 -57.60
C GLU A 740 19.89 -2.25 -57.21
N SER A 741 20.92 -1.87 -56.46
CA SER A 741 21.19 -0.48 -56.07
C SER A 741 22.29 0.08 -56.94
N ALA A 742 22.23 1.37 -57.28
CA ALA A 742 23.41 2.03 -57.84
C ALA A 742 24.49 2.17 -56.75
N PRO A 743 25.78 1.98 -57.07
CA PRO A 743 26.86 2.10 -56.11
C PRO A 743 27.03 3.57 -55.68
N VAL A 744 27.69 3.81 -54.55
CA VAL A 744 28.03 5.16 -54.09
C VAL A 744 29.52 5.40 -54.30
N ALA A 745 29.85 6.29 -55.24
CA ALA A 745 31.20 6.81 -55.39
C ALA A 745 31.55 7.72 -54.19
N ASN A 746 32.78 7.63 -53.73
CA ASN A 746 33.39 8.53 -52.76
C ASN A 746 34.83 8.79 -53.21
N ALA A 747 35.14 10.02 -53.62
CA ALA A 747 36.43 10.43 -54.16
C ALA A 747 37.49 10.74 -53.08
N GLY A 748 37.12 10.63 -51.80
CA GLY A 748 37.93 11.07 -50.68
C GLY A 748 37.80 12.58 -50.41
N ALA A 749 38.40 13.04 -49.31
CA ALA A 749 38.36 14.45 -48.94
C ALA A 749 39.28 15.31 -49.82
N ASP A 750 38.90 16.58 -50.01
CA ASP A 750 39.73 17.60 -50.66
C ASP A 750 41.13 17.65 -50.03
N GLN A 751 42.16 17.69 -50.88
CA GLN A 751 43.55 17.67 -50.44
C GLN A 751 44.20 19.05 -50.58
N SER A 752 45.07 19.39 -49.62
CA SER A 752 45.95 20.56 -49.71
C SER A 752 47.40 20.08 -49.62
N VAL A 753 48.19 20.33 -50.65
CA VAL A 753 49.53 19.77 -50.84
C VAL A 753 50.52 20.82 -51.32
N ALA A 754 51.81 20.59 -51.07
CA ALA A 754 52.87 21.39 -51.69
C ALA A 754 53.09 20.96 -53.15
N ALA A 755 53.50 21.90 -54.00
CA ALA A 755 54.01 21.63 -55.34
C ALA A 755 55.14 20.57 -55.30
N GLY A 756 55.16 19.65 -56.26
CA GLY A 756 56.11 18.54 -56.32
C GLY A 756 55.85 17.37 -55.37
N ALA A 757 54.85 17.44 -54.48
CA ALA A 757 54.46 16.32 -53.63
C ALA A 757 53.76 15.20 -54.41
N THR A 758 53.94 13.95 -54.01
CA THR A 758 53.12 12.83 -54.53
C THR A 758 51.72 12.92 -53.94
N VAL A 759 50.71 13.00 -54.80
CA VAL A 759 49.30 13.00 -54.45
C VAL A 759 48.72 11.64 -54.77
N THR A 760 47.96 11.07 -53.82
CA THR A 760 47.18 9.84 -54.02
C THR A 760 45.72 10.17 -53.78
N LEU A 761 44.87 9.99 -54.80
CA LEU A 761 43.42 10.10 -54.62
C LEU A 761 42.91 8.79 -54.01
N ASP A 762 41.84 8.84 -53.20
CA ASP A 762 41.39 7.65 -52.46
C ASP A 762 39.91 7.37 -52.65
N GLY A 763 39.63 6.61 -53.71
CA GLY A 763 38.32 6.08 -54.04
C GLY A 763 37.91 4.86 -53.22
N SER A 764 38.77 4.31 -52.36
CA SER A 764 38.52 3.03 -51.67
C SER A 764 37.43 3.07 -50.59
N ALA A 765 36.89 4.25 -50.30
CA ALA A 765 35.69 4.45 -49.49
C ALA A 765 34.39 4.40 -50.32
N SER A 766 34.47 4.18 -51.64
CA SER A 766 33.30 3.91 -52.49
C SER A 766 32.72 2.54 -52.15
N SER A 767 31.40 2.43 -52.12
CA SER A 767 30.71 1.21 -51.70
C SER A 767 29.44 0.99 -52.50
N ASP A 768 29.21 -0.27 -52.91
CA ASP A 768 27.87 -0.70 -53.28
C ASP A 768 27.07 -1.17 -52.05
N ALA A 769 25.74 -1.02 -52.09
CA ALA A 769 24.81 -1.37 -51.01
C ALA A 769 24.38 -2.85 -51.03
N ASN A 770 24.52 -3.55 -52.16
CA ASN A 770 24.28 -4.98 -52.31
C ASN A 770 25.56 -5.81 -52.12
N GLY A 771 26.74 -5.17 -52.22
CA GLY A 771 28.07 -5.76 -52.04
C GLY A 771 28.81 -6.04 -53.35
N ASP A 772 28.36 -5.45 -54.46
CA ASP A 772 28.85 -5.72 -55.81
C ASP A 772 30.32 -5.27 -56.04
N THR A 773 30.98 -5.90 -57.02
CA THR A 773 32.40 -5.64 -57.28
C THR A 773 32.59 -4.37 -58.12
N LEU A 774 32.96 -3.28 -57.44
CA LEU A 774 33.18 -1.98 -58.09
C LEU A 774 34.37 -1.99 -59.06
N THR A 775 34.11 -1.48 -60.26
CA THR A 775 35.14 -0.96 -61.18
C THR A 775 35.29 0.55 -60.99
N TYR A 776 36.50 1.07 -61.20
CA TYR A 776 36.86 2.47 -60.91
C TYR A 776 37.31 3.18 -62.18
N SER A 777 36.95 4.46 -62.34
CA SER A 777 37.43 5.32 -63.42
C SER A 777 37.63 6.75 -62.92
N TRP A 778 38.88 7.23 -62.97
CA TRP A 778 39.26 8.58 -62.59
C TRP A 778 39.55 9.44 -63.82
N LEU A 779 38.88 10.60 -63.88
CA LEU A 779 39.10 11.62 -64.90
C LEU A 779 39.50 12.94 -64.23
N GLN A 780 40.59 13.56 -64.69
CA GLN A 780 40.83 14.96 -64.36
C GLN A 780 39.87 15.84 -65.17
N THR A 781 39.07 16.65 -64.50
CA THR A 781 38.03 17.50 -65.09
C THR A 781 38.36 18.98 -65.06
N GLY A 782 39.43 19.40 -64.36
CA GLY A 782 39.89 20.79 -64.35
C GLY A 782 41.28 21.00 -63.73
N GLY A 783 41.80 22.21 -63.91
CA GLY A 783 43.14 22.62 -63.48
C GLY A 783 44.27 22.22 -64.45
N THR A 784 45.52 22.44 -64.04
CA THR A 784 46.72 22.04 -64.80
C THR A 784 46.77 20.53 -65.00
N SER A 785 46.89 20.07 -66.25
CA SER A 785 46.82 18.63 -66.57
C SER A 785 47.96 17.83 -65.95
N VAL A 786 47.62 16.70 -65.31
CA VAL A 786 48.57 15.76 -64.69
C VAL A 786 48.38 14.33 -65.23
N SER A 787 49.44 13.52 -65.20
CA SER A 787 49.38 12.12 -65.61
C SER A 787 49.05 11.21 -64.42
N LEU A 788 47.80 10.73 -64.35
CA LEU A 788 47.35 9.78 -63.32
C LEU A 788 47.90 8.38 -63.59
N THR A 789 48.70 7.85 -62.66
CA THR A 789 49.11 6.44 -62.65
C THR A 789 48.01 5.62 -61.98
N GLY A 790 47.52 4.57 -62.65
CA GLY A 790 46.47 3.69 -62.10
C GLY A 790 45.06 4.30 -62.07
N ALA A 791 44.73 5.17 -63.03
CA ALA A 791 43.44 5.88 -63.11
C ALA A 791 42.18 4.97 -63.13
N ASN A 792 42.31 3.67 -63.41
CA ASN A 792 41.24 2.68 -63.36
C ASN A 792 41.23 1.86 -62.05
N THR A 793 41.82 2.38 -60.98
CA THR A 793 41.92 1.72 -59.67
C THR A 793 41.37 2.61 -58.55
N ALA A 794 41.13 2.02 -57.38
CA ALA A 794 40.64 2.76 -56.21
C ALA A 794 41.64 3.83 -55.70
N ARG A 795 42.94 3.73 -55.99
CA ARG A 795 43.97 4.65 -55.47
C ARG A 795 44.99 5.06 -56.55
N PRO A 796 44.62 5.91 -57.51
CA PRO A 796 45.57 6.47 -58.47
C PRO A 796 46.48 7.50 -57.81
N SER A 797 47.63 7.77 -58.42
CA SER A 797 48.55 8.81 -57.95
C SER A 797 49.17 9.63 -59.08
N PHE A 798 49.60 10.84 -58.73
CA PHE A 798 50.32 11.77 -59.58
C PHE A 798 51.31 12.62 -58.75
N ILE A 799 52.17 13.39 -59.42
CA ILE A 799 53.02 14.39 -58.77
C ILE A 799 52.37 15.76 -58.94
N ALA A 800 52.17 16.50 -57.85
CA ALA A 800 51.61 17.85 -57.87
C ALA A 800 52.46 18.77 -58.78
N PRO A 801 51.86 19.50 -59.73
CA PRO A 801 52.60 20.39 -60.63
C PRO A 801 53.24 21.56 -59.87
N SER A 802 54.19 22.23 -60.52
CA SER A 802 54.60 23.57 -60.10
C SER A 802 53.47 24.57 -60.30
N VAL A 803 53.37 25.54 -59.39
CA VAL A 803 52.34 26.58 -59.34
C VAL A 803 52.98 27.93 -59.02
N SER A 804 52.29 29.04 -59.29
CA SER A 804 52.69 30.39 -58.87
C SER A 804 52.32 30.65 -57.41
N LEU A 805 52.71 31.82 -56.89
CA LEU A 805 52.45 32.26 -55.50
C LEU A 805 50.98 32.16 -55.06
N GLY A 806 50.02 32.26 -55.99
CA GLY A 806 48.58 32.09 -55.72
C GLY A 806 48.09 30.64 -55.60
N GLY A 807 48.98 29.65 -55.80
CA GLY A 807 48.62 28.23 -55.88
C GLY A 807 47.86 27.84 -57.15
N ALA A 808 47.34 26.62 -57.19
CA ALA A 808 46.37 26.17 -58.19
C ALA A 808 45.47 25.06 -57.66
N THR A 809 44.21 25.01 -58.09
CA THR A 809 43.28 23.91 -57.78
C THR A 809 43.15 22.97 -58.97
N LEU A 810 43.33 21.67 -58.73
CA LEU A 810 43.04 20.59 -59.67
C LEU A 810 41.71 19.94 -59.31
N PHE A 811 40.94 19.51 -60.31
CA PHE A 811 39.63 18.88 -60.12
C PHE A 811 39.64 17.49 -60.72
N PHE A 812 39.22 16.49 -59.94
CA PHE A 812 39.11 15.10 -60.36
C PHE A 812 37.72 14.57 -60.09
N THR A 813 37.21 13.76 -61.02
CA THR A 813 35.95 13.03 -60.89
C THR A 813 36.26 11.54 -60.86
N LEU A 814 35.87 10.88 -59.77
CA LEU A 814 35.75 9.43 -59.72
C LEU A 814 34.39 9.06 -60.30
N THR A 815 34.33 7.99 -61.09
CA THR A 815 33.12 7.22 -61.35
C THR A 815 33.36 5.77 -60.94
N VAL A 816 32.40 5.18 -60.23
CA VAL A 816 32.37 3.74 -59.98
C VAL A 816 31.18 3.10 -60.66
N THR A 817 31.38 1.89 -61.17
CA THR A 817 30.34 1.07 -61.81
C THR A 817 30.36 -0.32 -61.18
N ASP A 818 29.19 -0.83 -60.82
CA ASP A 818 28.99 -2.17 -60.24
C ASP A 818 29.07 -3.29 -61.32
N THR A 819 28.67 -4.52 -60.97
CA THR A 819 28.60 -5.64 -61.92
C THR A 819 27.26 -5.77 -62.65
N GLY A 820 26.20 -5.06 -62.21
CA GLY A 820 24.92 -4.92 -62.92
C GLY A 820 24.93 -3.87 -64.05
N GLY A 821 25.91 -2.95 -64.04
CA GLY A 821 26.07 -1.84 -64.97
C GLY A 821 25.53 -0.49 -64.49
N LEU A 822 25.11 -0.34 -63.22
CA LEU A 822 24.74 0.96 -62.66
C LEU A 822 26.00 1.69 -62.17
N SER A 823 25.94 3.02 -62.10
CA SER A 823 27.12 3.84 -61.78
C SER A 823 26.78 5.14 -61.06
N HIS A 824 27.76 5.66 -60.35
CA HIS A 824 27.73 6.95 -59.65
C HIS A 824 29.08 7.64 -59.77
N SER A 825 29.07 8.97 -59.66
CA SER A 825 30.28 9.79 -59.72
C SER A 825 30.38 10.72 -58.52
N ASP A 826 31.61 11.00 -58.09
CA ASP A 826 31.93 11.95 -57.02
C ASP A 826 33.20 12.74 -57.37
N THR A 827 33.43 13.88 -56.73
CA THR A 827 34.50 14.81 -57.08
C THR A 827 35.38 15.20 -55.90
N VAL A 828 36.69 15.24 -56.13
CA VAL A 828 37.68 15.72 -55.17
C VAL A 828 38.54 16.81 -55.80
N THR A 829 38.84 17.85 -55.02
CA THR A 829 39.77 18.91 -55.41
C THR A 829 41.13 18.71 -54.75
N VAL A 830 42.19 19.10 -55.46
CA VAL A 830 43.55 19.12 -54.93
C VAL A 830 44.09 20.54 -55.06
N ASN A 831 44.17 21.23 -53.93
CA ASN A 831 44.74 22.56 -53.83
C ASN A 831 46.25 22.44 -53.66
N VAL A 832 46.98 22.85 -54.68
CA VAL A 832 48.44 22.82 -54.72
C VAL A 832 48.95 24.21 -54.33
N ALA A 833 49.61 24.29 -53.18
CA ALA A 833 50.29 25.48 -52.70
C ALA A 833 51.76 25.49 -53.17
N ARG A 834 52.31 26.69 -53.39
CA ARG A 834 53.75 26.88 -53.59
C ARG A 834 54.46 26.82 -52.23
N THR A 835 55.67 26.28 -52.21
CA THR A 835 56.54 26.31 -51.01
C THR A 835 57.50 27.47 -51.15
N GLU A 836 57.19 28.59 -50.51
CA GLU A 836 58.07 29.77 -50.49
C GLU A 836 59.35 29.51 -49.66
N MET A 837 60.46 30.09 -50.10
CA MET A 837 61.76 30.05 -49.43
C MET A 837 62.27 31.49 -49.27
N PRO A 838 62.98 31.83 -48.18
CA PRO A 838 63.48 33.19 -48.00
C PRO A 838 64.58 33.50 -49.03
N PRO A 839 64.64 34.75 -49.53
CA PRO A 839 65.64 35.16 -50.50
C PRO A 839 67.04 35.23 -49.86
N VAL A 840 68.07 35.32 -50.68
CA VAL A 840 69.47 35.49 -50.28
C VAL A 840 69.93 36.89 -50.69
N ALA A 841 70.16 37.76 -49.70
CA ALA A 841 70.84 39.03 -49.92
C ALA A 841 72.33 38.80 -50.25
N ASN A 842 72.87 39.66 -51.12
CA ASN A 842 74.29 39.77 -51.42
C ASN A 842 74.59 41.24 -51.73
N ALA A 843 75.33 41.91 -50.84
CA ALA A 843 75.65 43.33 -50.93
C ALA A 843 76.89 43.64 -51.81
N GLY A 844 77.48 42.60 -52.41
CA GLY A 844 78.78 42.70 -53.07
C GLY A 844 79.95 42.70 -52.08
N GLY A 845 81.17 42.59 -52.61
CA GLY A 845 82.38 42.56 -51.79
C GLY A 845 82.83 43.94 -51.32
N ASP A 846 83.43 43.99 -50.12
CA ASP A 846 84.11 45.18 -49.58
C ASP A 846 85.08 45.79 -50.60
N ARG A 847 85.09 47.13 -50.70
CA ARG A 847 85.84 47.85 -51.73
C ARG A 847 86.55 49.09 -51.23
N ALA A 848 87.62 49.45 -51.93
CA ALA A 848 88.31 50.73 -51.76
C ALA A 848 87.95 51.67 -52.93
N VAL A 849 87.72 52.95 -52.60
CA VAL A 849 87.47 54.06 -53.52
C VAL A 849 88.30 55.27 -53.07
N VAL A 850 88.32 56.37 -53.83
CA VAL A 850 88.93 57.64 -53.42
C VAL A 850 87.91 58.74 -53.13
N VAL A 851 88.32 59.78 -52.41
CA VAL A 851 87.49 60.94 -52.08
C VAL A 851 86.93 61.60 -53.37
N GLY A 852 85.61 61.77 -53.43
CA GLY A 852 84.92 62.34 -54.60
C GLY A 852 84.57 61.37 -55.73
N ASP A 853 84.90 60.07 -55.64
CA ASP A 853 84.43 59.06 -56.61
C ASP A 853 82.89 58.95 -56.64
N ASP A 854 82.32 58.56 -57.79
CA ASP A 854 80.95 58.04 -57.89
C ASP A 854 80.92 56.55 -57.50
N VAL A 855 80.11 56.20 -56.49
CA VAL A 855 80.17 54.90 -55.79
C VAL A 855 78.85 54.15 -55.88
N THR A 856 78.65 53.39 -56.96
CA THR A 856 77.47 52.52 -57.18
C THR A 856 77.61 51.21 -56.41
N LEU A 857 76.75 50.90 -55.43
CA LEU A 857 76.70 49.58 -54.76
C LEU A 857 76.10 48.54 -55.72
N ASP A 858 76.31 47.24 -55.49
CA ASP A 858 75.81 46.19 -56.39
C ASP A 858 75.20 45.01 -55.65
N GLY A 859 73.88 45.06 -55.53
CA GLY A 859 73.04 44.03 -54.90
C GLY A 859 72.54 42.96 -55.88
N ARG A 860 72.86 43.05 -57.18
CA ARG A 860 72.26 42.21 -58.24
C ARG A 860 72.63 40.73 -58.15
N ALA A 861 73.60 40.38 -57.32
CA ALA A 861 73.94 38.99 -56.98
C ALA A 861 73.01 38.39 -55.90
N SER A 862 72.08 39.19 -55.35
CA SER A 862 70.98 38.69 -54.52
C SER A 862 70.05 37.84 -55.37
N SER A 863 69.51 36.77 -54.79
CA SER A 863 68.69 35.80 -55.53
C SER A 863 67.60 35.20 -54.67
N ASP A 864 66.53 34.75 -55.32
CA ASP A 864 65.50 33.93 -54.70
C ASP A 864 65.56 32.49 -55.25
N ALA A 865 65.25 31.51 -54.40
CA ALA A 865 65.24 30.09 -54.74
C ALA A 865 63.97 29.65 -55.49
N ASN A 866 62.88 30.40 -55.36
CA ASN A 866 61.61 30.19 -56.06
C ASN A 866 61.51 30.94 -57.40
N GLY A 867 62.49 31.80 -57.71
CA GLY A 867 62.63 32.59 -58.94
C GLY A 867 61.97 33.97 -58.92
N ASP A 868 61.56 34.48 -57.76
CA ASP A 868 60.77 35.70 -57.65
C ASP A 868 61.56 37.02 -57.76
N SER A 869 60.83 38.07 -58.15
CA SER A 869 61.35 39.43 -58.27
C SER A 869 61.59 40.05 -56.90
N LEU A 870 62.86 40.25 -56.55
CA LEU A 870 63.27 40.91 -55.30
C LEU A 870 63.00 42.41 -55.32
N THR A 871 62.49 42.92 -54.20
CA THR A 871 62.64 44.33 -53.82
C THR A 871 63.93 44.52 -53.04
N TYR A 872 64.53 45.71 -53.13
CA TYR A 872 65.81 46.06 -52.51
C TYR A 872 65.60 47.24 -51.57
N SER A 873 66.37 47.33 -50.49
CA SER A 873 66.46 48.54 -49.68
C SER A 873 67.83 48.64 -49.02
N TRP A 874 68.52 49.74 -49.30
CA TRP A 874 69.88 50.00 -48.83
C TRP A 874 69.89 51.08 -47.75
N THR A 875 70.55 50.77 -46.63
CA THR A 875 70.72 51.71 -45.52
C THR A 875 72.20 51.89 -45.21
N GLN A 876 72.64 53.13 -44.97
CA GLN A 876 73.96 53.35 -44.38
C GLN A 876 73.88 53.04 -42.88
N THR A 877 74.59 52.01 -42.43
CA THR A 877 74.59 51.52 -41.06
C THR A 877 75.88 51.82 -40.30
N GLY A 878 76.92 52.32 -40.98
CA GLY A 878 78.18 52.74 -40.37
C GLY A 878 78.95 53.81 -41.15
N GLY A 879 79.86 54.49 -40.46
CA GLY A 879 80.76 55.51 -41.03
C GLY A 879 80.25 56.95 -40.98
N THR A 880 80.91 57.82 -41.74
CA THR A 880 80.52 59.22 -41.91
C THR A 880 79.25 59.33 -42.76
N SER A 881 78.21 60.04 -42.30
CA SER A 881 76.96 60.13 -43.08
C SER A 881 77.17 60.80 -44.43
N ILE A 882 76.71 60.16 -45.51
CA ILE A 882 76.78 60.67 -46.89
C ILE A 882 75.64 61.64 -47.25
N GLY A 883 74.67 61.84 -46.35
CA GLY A 883 73.51 62.73 -46.56
C GLY A 883 72.42 62.15 -47.46
N LEU A 884 72.77 61.68 -48.67
CA LEU A 884 71.86 61.05 -49.61
C LEU A 884 72.49 59.80 -50.25
N LEU A 885 71.74 58.70 -50.26
CA LEU A 885 71.99 57.54 -51.11
C LEU A 885 70.95 57.57 -52.23
N THR A 886 71.39 57.81 -53.46
CA THR A 886 70.51 57.89 -54.64
C THR A 886 70.04 56.48 -55.01
N ASP A 887 68.74 56.35 -55.32
CA ASP A 887 68.09 55.10 -55.72
C ASP A 887 68.27 53.94 -54.71
N ALA A 888 68.23 54.29 -53.41
CA ALA A 888 68.43 53.38 -52.27
C ALA A 888 67.54 52.12 -52.27
N ASP A 889 66.37 52.15 -52.89
CA ASP A 889 65.45 51.00 -52.97
C ASP A 889 65.63 50.17 -54.26
N THR A 890 66.80 50.28 -54.91
CA THR A 890 67.16 49.52 -56.13
C THR A 890 68.32 48.56 -55.90
N ALA A 891 68.56 47.67 -56.87
CA ALA A 891 69.71 46.77 -56.84
C ALA A 891 71.07 47.48 -56.97
N GLN A 892 71.12 48.74 -57.42
CA GLN A 892 72.37 49.47 -57.68
C GLN A 892 72.29 50.97 -57.29
N PRO A 893 72.12 51.31 -56.01
CA PRO A 893 72.11 52.69 -55.56
C PRO A 893 73.50 53.32 -55.71
N SER A 894 73.57 54.65 -55.71
CA SER A 894 74.82 55.39 -55.88
C SER A 894 74.95 56.58 -54.94
N PHE A 895 76.18 56.92 -54.58
CA PHE A 895 76.53 58.12 -53.81
C PHE A 895 77.92 58.62 -54.20
N ILE A 896 78.22 59.88 -53.91
CA ILE A 896 79.56 60.45 -54.10
C ILE A 896 80.37 60.24 -52.81
N ALA A 897 81.58 59.70 -52.94
CA ALA A 897 82.46 59.43 -51.80
C ALA A 897 82.79 60.75 -51.04
N PRO A 898 82.62 60.80 -49.71
CA PRO A 898 82.85 62.02 -48.93
C PRO A 898 84.29 62.52 -49.07
N ALA A 899 84.47 63.85 -48.96
CA ALA A 899 85.76 64.54 -49.16
C ALA A 899 86.84 64.28 -48.08
N LEU A 900 86.63 63.29 -47.19
CA LEU A 900 87.56 62.88 -46.14
C LEU A 900 87.66 61.35 -46.12
N ALA A 901 88.87 60.84 -45.90
CA ALA A 901 89.12 59.41 -45.80
C ALA A 901 88.36 58.81 -44.60
N THR A 902 87.58 57.76 -44.86
CA THR A 902 86.65 57.15 -43.90
C THR A 902 86.22 55.76 -44.38
N THR A 903 85.71 54.92 -43.49
CA THR A 903 85.04 53.67 -43.89
C THR A 903 83.53 53.83 -43.68
N LEU A 904 82.77 53.55 -44.73
CA LEU A 904 81.32 53.54 -44.73
C LEU A 904 80.82 52.10 -44.73
N THR A 905 79.76 51.80 -43.99
CA THR A 905 79.12 50.47 -44.01
C THR A 905 77.69 50.63 -44.48
N PHE A 906 77.29 49.80 -45.45
CA PHE A 906 75.94 49.74 -45.99
C PHE A 906 75.35 48.36 -45.77
N THR A 907 74.08 48.31 -45.37
CA THR A 907 73.29 47.09 -45.26
C THR A 907 72.27 47.07 -46.38
N LEU A 908 72.33 46.06 -47.23
CA LEU A 908 71.27 45.69 -48.16
C LEU A 908 70.28 44.79 -47.42
N THR A 909 68.99 45.08 -47.55
CA THR A 909 67.91 44.12 -47.31
C THR A 909 67.24 43.82 -48.64
N VAL A 910 66.98 42.54 -48.93
CA VAL A 910 66.10 42.12 -50.03
C VAL A 910 64.86 41.44 -49.48
N THR A 911 63.70 41.71 -50.10
CA THR A 911 62.40 41.13 -49.71
C THR A 911 61.68 40.62 -50.95
N ASP A 912 61.15 39.41 -50.87
CA ASP A 912 60.36 38.78 -51.95
C ASP A 912 58.88 39.24 -51.94
N PRO A 913 58.06 38.86 -52.96
CA PRO A 913 56.64 39.18 -52.99
C PRO A 913 55.78 38.47 -51.93
N GLY A 914 56.30 37.41 -51.29
CA GLY A 914 55.68 36.73 -50.15
C GLY A 914 55.92 37.43 -48.81
N GLY A 915 56.85 38.38 -48.75
CA GLY A 915 57.25 39.11 -47.55
C GLY A 915 58.36 38.44 -46.73
N LEU A 916 59.02 37.40 -47.25
CA LEU A 916 60.24 36.88 -46.63
C LEU A 916 61.42 37.75 -47.07
N TRP A 917 62.39 37.91 -46.17
CA TRP A 917 63.49 38.85 -46.36
C TRP A 917 64.81 38.30 -45.84
N SER A 918 65.90 38.90 -46.32
CA SER A 918 67.27 38.61 -45.94
C SER A 918 68.12 39.87 -46.07
N SER A 919 69.27 39.92 -45.39
CA SER A 919 70.13 41.10 -45.35
C SER A 919 71.61 40.77 -45.35
N ASP A 920 72.41 41.57 -46.04
CA ASP A 920 73.86 41.45 -46.15
C ASP A 920 74.54 42.83 -46.05
N THR A 921 75.85 42.88 -45.81
CA THR A 921 76.57 44.14 -45.53
C THR A 921 77.87 44.27 -46.31
N VAL A 922 78.13 45.48 -46.82
CA VAL A 922 79.35 45.82 -47.56
C VAL A 922 79.99 47.10 -47.00
N ASN A 923 81.32 47.11 -46.91
CA ASN A 923 82.10 48.26 -46.52
C ASN A 923 82.73 48.96 -47.74
N VAL A 924 82.74 50.30 -47.70
CA VAL A 924 83.42 51.16 -48.67
C VAL A 924 84.48 51.97 -47.93
N VAL A 925 85.76 51.70 -48.22
CA VAL A 925 86.90 52.42 -47.67
C VAL A 925 87.29 53.55 -48.61
N VAL A 926 87.15 54.79 -48.18
CA VAL A 926 87.45 56.01 -48.94
C VAL A 926 88.87 56.49 -48.63
N ASN A 927 89.68 56.69 -49.67
CA ASN A 927 91.10 57.05 -49.58
C ASN A 927 91.41 58.43 -50.19
N PRO A 928 92.44 59.16 -49.76
CA PRO A 928 92.78 60.48 -50.30
C PRO A 928 93.58 60.38 -51.61
N THR A 929 93.35 61.32 -52.52
CA THR A 929 94.09 61.47 -53.79
C THR A 929 95.09 62.63 -53.73
N TYR A 930 96.39 62.32 -53.61
CA TYR A 930 97.45 63.26 -53.95
C TYR A 930 98.71 62.53 -54.43
N VAL A 931 99.29 63.00 -55.54
CA VAL A 931 100.60 62.57 -56.03
C VAL A 931 101.38 63.83 -56.39
N ALA A 932 102.46 64.09 -55.67
CA ALA A 932 103.27 65.30 -55.84
C ALA A 932 104.33 65.08 -56.92
N TYR A 933 104.45 66.05 -57.84
CA TYR A 933 105.59 66.16 -58.74
C TYR A 933 106.51 67.29 -58.25
N PRO A 934 107.84 67.19 -58.42
CA PRO A 934 108.72 68.31 -58.13
C PRO A 934 108.51 69.44 -59.14
N PRO A 935 108.74 70.70 -58.74
CA PRO A 935 108.77 71.83 -59.67
C PRO A 935 109.96 71.68 -60.65
N VAL A 936 109.97 72.49 -61.72
CA VAL A 936 111.06 72.57 -62.69
C VAL A 936 111.68 73.97 -62.64
N ALA A 937 112.99 74.03 -62.42
CA ALA A 937 113.76 75.27 -62.44
C ALA A 937 114.16 75.66 -63.87
N ASN A 938 114.19 76.97 -64.12
CA ASN A 938 114.78 77.55 -65.32
C ASN A 938 115.37 78.92 -64.96
N ALA A 939 116.69 79.05 -65.00
CA ALA A 939 117.44 80.25 -64.62
C ALA A 939 117.53 81.30 -65.76
N GLY A 940 116.96 80.99 -66.93
CA GLY A 940 117.15 81.76 -68.16
C GLY A 940 118.51 81.50 -68.81
N ALA A 941 118.65 81.91 -70.07
CA ALA A 941 119.88 81.69 -70.84
C ALA A 941 121.06 82.55 -70.37
N ASP A 942 122.26 82.00 -70.51
CA ASP A 942 123.55 82.67 -70.25
C ASP A 942 123.66 84.03 -70.95
N ARG A 943 124.32 84.99 -70.28
CA ARG A 943 124.33 86.40 -70.69
C ARG A 943 125.77 86.94 -70.76
N SER A 944 126.05 87.77 -71.76
CA SER A 944 127.22 88.66 -71.74
C SER A 944 126.76 90.09 -71.47
N VAL A 945 127.49 90.83 -70.63
CA VAL A 945 127.14 92.19 -70.18
C VAL A 945 128.38 93.06 -70.04
N ALA A 946 128.24 94.37 -70.20
CA ALA A 946 129.34 95.30 -69.96
C ALA A 946 129.69 95.41 -68.46
N THR A 947 130.94 95.74 -68.13
CA THR A 947 131.35 96.16 -66.78
C THR A 947 130.45 97.30 -66.26
N GLY A 948 130.06 97.25 -64.98
CA GLY A 948 129.15 98.21 -64.37
C GLY A 948 127.67 98.15 -64.83
N ALA A 949 127.29 97.26 -65.75
CA ALA A 949 125.89 97.13 -66.19
C ALA A 949 124.98 96.57 -65.08
N THR A 950 123.74 97.05 -64.99
CA THR A 950 122.72 96.42 -64.14
C THR A 950 122.15 95.19 -64.85
N VAL A 951 122.37 94.02 -64.28
CA VAL A 951 121.92 92.72 -64.79
C VAL A 951 120.66 92.30 -64.04
N ALA A 952 119.66 91.79 -64.76
CA ALA A 952 118.56 91.03 -64.19
C ALA A 952 118.68 89.56 -64.64
N LEU A 953 118.53 88.63 -63.70
CA LEU A 953 118.32 87.21 -64.01
C LEU A 953 116.82 86.98 -64.20
N ASP A 954 116.41 85.90 -64.87
CA ASP A 954 115.00 85.69 -65.20
C ASP A 954 114.56 84.23 -65.00
N GLY A 955 114.09 83.96 -63.79
CA GLY A 955 113.59 82.67 -63.35
C GLY A 955 112.15 82.37 -63.72
N ARG A 956 111.43 83.31 -64.37
CA ARG A 956 109.98 83.23 -64.61
C ARG A 956 109.54 82.09 -65.54
N ALA A 957 110.48 81.44 -66.22
CA ALA A 957 110.24 80.24 -67.01
C ALA A 957 110.19 78.94 -66.17
N SER A 958 110.53 79.01 -64.87
CA SER A 958 110.33 77.91 -63.92
C SER A 958 108.83 77.66 -63.73
N SER A 959 108.42 76.39 -63.67
CA SER A 959 107.01 76.00 -63.58
C SER A 959 106.82 74.80 -62.66
N ASP A 960 105.60 74.67 -62.12
CA ASP A 960 105.21 73.53 -61.30
C ASP A 960 104.20 72.64 -62.06
N PRO A 961 104.39 71.31 -62.16
CA PRO A 961 103.46 70.42 -62.88
C PRO A 961 102.07 70.28 -62.23
N ASN A 962 101.96 70.48 -60.92
CA ASN A 962 100.69 70.53 -60.19
C ASN A 962 100.06 71.94 -60.22
N GLY A 963 100.78 72.95 -60.70
CA GLY A 963 100.35 74.35 -60.79
C GLY A 963 100.62 75.17 -59.52
N ASP A 964 101.44 74.64 -58.61
CA ASP A 964 101.69 75.24 -57.30
C ASP A 964 102.55 76.53 -57.35
N ALA A 965 102.39 77.37 -56.33
CA ALA A 965 103.03 78.69 -56.29
C ALA A 965 104.52 78.60 -55.89
N LEU A 966 105.41 78.76 -56.88
CA LEU A 966 106.87 78.64 -56.70
C LEU A 966 107.47 79.71 -55.77
N ILE A 967 108.28 79.25 -54.82
CA ILE A 967 109.19 80.05 -54.01
C ILE A 967 110.57 80.03 -54.69
N TYR A 968 111.07 81.20 -55.07
CA TYR A 968 112.35 81.38 -55.75
C TYR A 968 113.48 81.65 -54.76
N SER A 969 114.68 81.13 -55.03
CA SER A 969 115.90 81.39 -54.24
C SER A 969 117.12 81.41 -55.15
N TRP A 970 117.79 82.54 -55.26
CA TRP A 970 118.99 82.72 -56.08
C TRP A 970 120.27 82.82 -55.24
N ALA A 971 121.24 81.96 -55.56
CA ALA A 971 122.57 81.98 -54.96
C ALA A 971 123.64 82.20 -56.03
N GLN A 972 124.65 83.04 -55.75
CA GLN A 972 125.85 83.08 -56.58
C GLN A 972 126.79 81.96 -56.16
N ILE A 973 127.22 81.14 -57.12
CA ILE A 973 128.11 79.99 -56.92
C ILE A 973 129.47 80.14 -57.61
N GLY A 974 129.66 81.15 -58.46
CA GLY A 974 130.93 81.40 -59.16
C GLY A 974 131.19 82.88 -59.45
N GLY A 975 132.47 83.24 -59.62
CA GLY A 975 132.95 84.60 -59.86
C GLY A 975 133.14 85.46 -58.59
N THR A 976 133.40 86.75 -58.75
CA THR A 976 133.47 87.72 -57.63
C THR A 976 132.08 88.01 -57.08
N GLY A 977 131.94 88.03 -55.75
CA GLY A 977 130.65 88.21 -55.08
C GLY A 977 129.96 89.54 -55.41
N VAL A 978 128.71 89.47 -55.89
CA VAL A 978 127.84 90.63 -56.15
C VAL A 978 126.60 90.61 -55.25
N SER A 979 126.07 91.80 -54.91
CA SER A 979 124.86 91.91 -54.09
C SER A 979 123.59 91.77 -54.95
N LEU A 980 122.95 90.61 -54.88
CA LEU A 980 121.64 90.36 -55.50
C LEU A 980 120.51 91.09 -54.75
N THR A 981 119.96 92.13 -55.35
CA THR A 981 118.71 92.77 -54.92
C THR A 981 117.54 91.90 -55.36
N GLY A 982 116.75 91.41 -54.39
CA GLY A 982 115.58 90.56 -54.68
C GLY A 982 115.90 89.09 -54.93
N ALA A 983 116.95 88.55 -54.31
CA ALA A 983 117.41 87.16 -54.47
C ALA A 983 116.32 86.09 -54.30
N ASN A 984 115.26 86.35 -53.53
CA ASN A 984 114.16 85.40 -53.31
C ASN A 984 112.95 85.71 -54.20
N THR A 985 113.19 86.15 -55.44
CA THR A 985 112.14 86.48 -56.43
C THR A 985 112.48 85.89 -57.79
N ALA A 986 111.49 85.81 -58.68
CA ALA A 986 111.71 85.32 -60.03
C ALA A 986 112.66 86.20 -60.88
N GLN A 987 112.93 87.46 -60.50
CA GLN A 987 113.81 88.36 -61.26
C GLN A 987 114.72 89.21 -60.33
N PRO A 988 115.77 88.62 -59.74
CA PRO A 988 116.76 89.36 -58.96
C PRO A 988 117.63 90.21 -59.89
N ARG A 989 118.28 91.23 -59.33
CA ARG A 989 119.21 92.10 -60.05
C ARG A 989 120.47 92.43 -59.27
N PHE A 990 121.58 92.60 -59.98
CA PHE A 990 122.86 93.05 -59.45
C PHE A 990 123.52 94.04 -60.41
N THR A 991 124.53 94.77 -59.94
CA THR A 991 125.41 95.56 -60.81
C THR A 991 126.67 94.75 -61.09
N ALA A 992 127.01 94.55 -62.36
CA ALA A 992 128.20 93.83 -62.76
C ALA A 992 129.47 94.55 -62.25
N PRO A 993 130.49 93.80 -61.79
CA PRO A 993 131.78 94.37 -61.37
C PRO A 993 132.45 95.21 -62.46
N ASP A 994 133.46 95.97 -62.04
CA ASP A 994 134.30 96.86 -62.85
C ASP A 994 135.46 96.14 -63.58
N GLN A 995 135.47 94.80 -63.54
CA GLN A 995 136.49 93.95 -64.16
C GLN A 995 135.82 92.81 -64.96
N ALA A 996 136.46 92.37 -66.04
CA ALA A 996 135.95 91.28 -66.87
C ALA A 996 136.05 89.92 -66.13
N ILE A 997 134.90 89.26 -65.92
CA ILE A 997 134.80 88.01 -65.16
C ILE A 997 133.48 87.29 -65.46
N THR A 998 133.49 85.95 -65.48
CA THR A 998 132.25 85.16 -65.47
C THR A 998 131.75 84.97 -64.04
N LEU A 999 130.52 85.40 -63.79
CA LEU A 999 129.76 85.08 -62.59
C LEU A 999 128.82 83.90 -62.90
N THR A 1000 128.52 83.07 -61.91
CA THR A 1000 127.58 81.95 -62.06
C THR A 1000 126.58 81.98 -60.93
N PHE A 1001 125.30 81.83 -61.26
CA PHE A 1001 124.19 81.84 -60.32
C PHE A 1001 123.36 80.58 -60.46
N THR A 1002 122.93 80.01 -59.34
CA THR A 1002 121.93 78.95 -59.27
C THR A 1002 120.59 79.58 -58.89
N LEU A 1003 119.55 79.26 -59.65
CA LEU A 1003 118.17 79.38 -59.20
C LEU A 1003 117.77 78.03 -58.60
N THR A 1004 117.28 78.04 -57.37
CA THR A 1004 116.45 76.98 -56.81
C THR A 1004 115.00 77.45 -56.77
N VAL A 1005 114.08 76.62 -57.24
CA VAL A 1005 112.64 76.80 -56.98
C VAL A 1005 112.13 75.71 -56.05
N ARG A 1006 111.17 76.07 -55.19
CA ARG A 1006 110.52 75.18 -54.23
C ARG A 1006 109.01 75.35 -54.30
N ASP A 1007 108.26 74.26 -54.29
CA ASP A 1007 106.81 74.25 -54.14
C ASP A 1007 106.41 74.61 -52.67
N PRO A 1008 105.11 74.64 -52.32
CA PRO A 1008 104.68 74.67 -50.92
C PRO A 1008 105.05 73.39 -50.15
N GLY A 1009 104.91 72.22 -50.80
CA GLY A 1009 105.05 70.88 -50.21
C GLY A 1009 106.42 70.50 -49.66
N GLY A 1010 107.50 71.07 -50.20
CA GLY A 1010 108.89 70.77 -49.84
C GLY A 1010 109.78 70.24 -50.95
N LEU A 1011 109.27 70.01 -52.16
CA LEU A 1011 110.03 69.56 -53.32
C LEU A 1011 110.77 70.75 -53.97
N THR A 1012 111.92 70.47 -54.55
CA THR A 1012 112.83 71.47 -55.13
C THR A 1012 113.48 70.98 -56.41
N ASP A 1013 113.72 71.90 -57.34
CA ASP A 1013 114.63 71.72 -58.47
C ASP A 1013 115.57 72.93 -58.60
N SER A 1014 116.65 72.82 -59.39
CA SER A 1014 117.63 73.89 -59.55
C SER A 1014 118.32 73.92 -60.91
N ASP A 1015 118.46 75.12 -61.46
CA ASP A 1015 119.12 75.41 -62.74
C ASP A 1015 120.18 76.52 -62.56
N THR A 1016 121.11 76.65 -63.51
CA THR A 1016 122.23 77.59 -63.43
C THR A 1016 122.38 78.47 -64.66
N VAL A 1017 122.62 79.76 -64.44
CA VAL A 1017 122.92 80.74 -65.48
C VAL A 1017 124.28 81.38 -65.23
N THR A 1018 125.08 81.52 -66.28
CA THR A 1018 126.33 82.30 -66.25
C THR A 1018 126.10 83.71 -66.79
N VAL A 1019 126.79 84.67 -66.18
CA VAL A 1019 126.85 86.06 -66.64
C VAL A 1019 128.31 86.43 -66.83
N THR A 1020 128.75 86.46 -68.09
CA THR A 1020 130.11 86.87 -68.44
C THR A 1020 130.16 88.38 -68.58
N VAL A 1021 130.81 89.03 -67.63
CA VAL A 1021 131.10 90.45 -67.65
C VAL A 1021 132.28 90.68 -68.60
N THR A 1022 132.05 91.48 -69.63
CA THR A 1022 132.99 91.82 -70.70
C THR A 1022 133.26 93.32 -70.73
N GLU A 1023 134.40 93.74 -71.27
CA GLU A 1023 134.58 95.13 -71.70
C GLU A 1023 133.87 95.36 -73.04
N SER A 1024 133.26 96.53 -73.23
CA SER A 1024 132.15 96.69 -74.19
C SER A 1024 132.54 96.87 -75.66
N THR A 1025 132.20 95.89 -76.51
CA THR A 1025 131.98 95.97 -77.98
C THR A 1025 130.78 95.04 -78.35
N GLY A 1026 130.05 95.23 -79.46
CA GLY A 1026 128.67 94.67 -79.61
C GLY A 1026 128.18 94.10 -80.97
N ASP A 1027 126.89 93.67 -80.97
CA ASP A 1027 125.93 93.25 -82.05
C ASP A 1027 126.18 91.93 -82.85
N GLY A 1028 125.20 91.20 -83.42
CA GLY A 1028 123.70 91.29 -83.42
C GLY A 1028 122.98 90.18 -84.27
N ASP A 1029 121.64 90.03 -84.16
CA ASP A 1029 120.68 89.12 -84.91
C ASP A 1029 120.92 87.56 -84.86
N GLY A 1030 120.05 86.58 -85.23
CA GLY A 1030 118.59 86.47 -85.60
C GLY A 1030 118.30 85.47 -86.78
N GLY A 1031 117.27 84.57 -86.91
CA GLY A 1031 116.25 83.93 -86.03
C GLY A 1031 114.95 83.39 -86.77
N GLY A 1032 114.47 82.11 -86.62
CA GLY A 1032 113.11 81.66 -87.10
C GLY A 1032 112.72 80.16 -87.40
N SER A 1033 111.50 79.75 -86.96
CA SER A 1033 110.38 78.97 -87.63
C SER A 1033 110.30 77.42 -87.97
N GLY A 1034 109.33 76.68 -87.31
CA GLY A 1034 108.36 75.65 -87.86
C GLY A 1034 108.72 74.12 -88.01
N GLY A 1035 107.82 73.10 -88.11
CA GLY A 1035 106.39 72.86 -87.68
C GLY A 1035 105.45 71.93 -88.55
N GLY A 1036 104.80 70.84 -88.05
CA GLY A 1036 103.53 70.25 -88.64
C GLY A 1036 103.06 68.73 -88.46
N GLY A 1037 101.82 68.48 -87.96
CA GLY A 1037 100.92 67.26 -88.14
C GLY A 1037 100.74 66.22 -86.96
N GLY A 1038 99.67 65.38 -86.78
CA GLY A 1038 98.22 65.38 -87.18
C GLY A 1038 97.40 64.02 -87.20
N GLY A 1039 96.29 63.84 -86.42
CA GLY A 1039 95.17 62.81 -86.56
C GLY A 1039 95.12 61.59 -85.59
N GLY A 1040 94.04 60.78 -85.33
CA GLY A 1040 92.55 60.80 -85.60
C GLY A 1040 91.76 59.45 -85.33
N GLY A 1041 90.48 59.44 -84.86
CA GLY A 1041 89.55 58.26 -84.62
C GLY A 1041 88.36 58.57 -83.64
N CYS A 1042 87.34 57.76 -83.19
CA CYS A 1042 86.60 56.49 -83.56
C CYS A 1042 85.27 56.35 -82.68
N ALA A 1043 84.35 55.35 -82.87
CA ALA A 1043 83.03 55.18 -82.13
C ALA A 1043 82.46 53.71 -82.06
N PHE A 1044 81.50 53.30 -81.17
CA PHE A 1044 80.00 53.06 -81.36
C PHE A 1044 79.44 52.07 -80.25
N ASP A 1045 78.15 51.81 -79.86
CA ASP A 1045 76.79 52.48 -79.87
C ASP A 1045 75.74 51.78 -78.86
N PRO A 1046 74.36 51.59 -78.98
CA PRO A 1046 73.40 51.79 -77.82
C PRO A 1046 72.15 50.83 -77.54
N SER A 1047 71.28 51.14 -76.52
CA SER A 1047 69.81 50.80 -76.27
C SER A 1047 69.36 49.40 -75.69
N ALA A 1048 68.12 49.05 -75.22
CA ALA A 1048 66.93 49.62 -74.46
C ALA A 1048 65.79 48.52 -74.31
N GLY A 1049 64.63 48.50 -73.56
CA GLY A 1049 63.96 49.26 -72.44
C GLY A 1049 62.40 49.01 -72.28
N TYR A 1050 61.76 49.27 -71.09
CA TYR A 1050 60.31 49.67 -70.78
C TYR A 1050 59.20 48.83 -70.01
N ASP A 1051 58.15 49.53 -69.49
CA ASP A 1051 57.26 49.29 -68.28
C ASP A 1051 55.76 49.83 -68.40
N PRO A 1052 54.73 49.33 -67.65
CA PRO A 1052 53.69 50.15 -66.92
C PRO A 1052 52.90 49.53 -65.68
N LEU A 1053 51.87 50.24 -65.09
CA LEU A 1053 51.24 50.08 -63.72
C LEU A 1053 49.67 50.20 -63.55
N GLY A 1054 49.12 49.84 -62.35
CA GLY A 1054 48.07 50.59 -61.56
C GLY A 1054 46.64 49.99 -61.27
N LEU A 1055 45.75 50.48 -60.36
CA LEU A 1055 45.82 51.12 -58.99
C LEU A 1055 44.38 51.33 -58.33
N GLU A 1056 44.28 51.73 -57.03
CA GLU A 1056 43.11 52.37 -56.28
C GLU A 1056 41.87 51.50 -55.86
N TRP A 1057 40.96 51.79 -54.87
CA TRP A 1057 40.94 52.35 -53.47
C TRP A 1057 39.43 52.42 -52.95
N LEU A 1058 38.94 52.65 -51.69
CA LEU A 1058 39.34 52.64 -50.24
C LEU A 1058 38.02 52.77 -49.35
N LEU A 1059 38.11 53.03 -48.01
CA LEU A 1059 37.09 53.52 -47.01
C LEU A 1059 36.06 52.53 -46.34
N LEU A 1060 35.58 52.66 -45.05
CA LEU A 1060 36.12 53.24 -43.79
C LEU A 1060 35.26 52.95 -42.48
N LEU A 1061 35.91 52.68 -41.33
CA LEU A 1061 35.59 52.98 -39.88
C LEU A 1061 34.47 52.31 -38.99
N ALA A 1062 34.82 52.19 -37.68
CA ALA A 1062 34.02 52.10 -36.42
C ALA A 1062 33.30 50.79 -35.97
N ALA A 1063 33.00 50.49 -34.67
CA ALA A 1063 33.64 50.77 -33.35
C ALA A 1063 32.99 50.01 -32.14
N MET A 1064 33.80 49.57 -31.16
CA MET A 1064 33.53 49.28 -29.71
C MET A 1064 32.58 48.15 -29.15
N LEU A 1065 33.02 47.62 -27.98
CA LEU A 1065 32.29 47.18 -26.76
C LEU A 1065 32.08 45.67 -26.41
N LEU A 1066 31.86 45.41 -25.11
CA LEU A 1066 31.86 44.12 -24.38
C LEU A 1066 30.44 43.51 -24.22
N VAL A 1067 30.34 42.22 -23.83
CA VAL A 1067 29.48 41.75 -22.70
C VAL A 1067 29.83 40.31 -22.25
N ARG A 1068 29.21 39.81 -21.16
CA ARG A 1068 29.58 38.64 -20.34
C ARG A 1068 28.36 37.73 -20.03
N LEU A 1069 28.60 36.49 -19.57
CA LEU A 1069 27.76 35.62 -18.69
C LEU A 1069 26.64 34.67 -19.26
N ARG A 1070 26.86 33.37 -18.99
CA ARG A 1070 25.96 32.34 -18.36
C ARG A 1070 24.58 31.93 -18.95
N ARG A 1071 24.55 30.67 -19.42
CA ARG A 1071 23.74 29.49 -18.99
C ARG A 1071 22.19 29.46 -19.12
N LEU A 1072 21.71 28.28 -19.58
CA LEU A 1072 20.35 27.67 -19.48
C LEU A 1072 19.29 28.31 -20.41
N ARG A 1073 18.26 27.61 -20.92
CA ARG A 1073 17.67 26.29 -20.51
C ARG A 1073 16.86 25.63 -21.67
N ARG A 1074 16.93 24.28 -21.77
CA ARG A 1074 15.93 23.33 -22.35
C ARG A 1074 15.59 23.31 -23.87
N ALA A 1075 15.17 22.10 -24.28
CA ALA A 1075 14.16 21.76 -25.32
C ALA A 1075 14.55 21.74 -26.81
N SER A 1076 15.44 20.80 -27.16
CA SER A 1076 15.15 19.75 -28.15
C SER A 1076 16.05 18.54 -27.85
#